data_AF-S3VWN8-F1
#
_entry.id   AF-S3VWN8-F1
#
_cell.length_a   1.000
_cell.length_b   1.000
_cell.length_c   1.000
_cell.angle_alpha   90.00
_cell.angle_beta   90.00
_cell.angle_gamma   90.00
#
_symmetry.space_group_name_H-M   'P 1'
#
loop_
_entity.id
_entity.type
_entity.pdbx_description
1 polymer ?
#
loop_
_entity_poly.entity_id
_entity_poly.type
_entity_poly.pdbx_seq_one_letter_code
_entity_poly.pdbx_strand_id
1 'polypeptide(L)'
;MSEIRAKESKREMHKKIIIPIFCISFLTMGCYQGPNSGPLDFLIFSQLSTNVNTPLPIQVQVSGLPALASVSVSDSLGEILTFNSNGVQSFPTKQLPGTNYNLSITSQPVVTPQIICQIVNPNSQVLFPSTVVQVQCGVAFYPINVTVVGISASNTDTLTLSDNGTDHLSITGNGTYQFPTTVADQQSFAVNIFQPLPDQTCIFRAAPSNTGIVNGGSPPTVILNCFSPTLTRPANNTAILVTDTINITLSENPNVGSCVLDATVAANPTNLGPYATMSVVGNVLTITPNAGSYSPTLTPPLNVYAKVTGCTDSGGNLMLEGAALQLNFSLVSQQYYVSPTGADAAAPACSSPIAPCATIQQAVTNCAATSCLVSVSQGTYSVSTPIVLSQKTSLMGGFAPGFGTRSPSKYQTIISDATAGCGVAYATPCAPIQVTTPVLTANEVVKISGFGIVASADPTKAYTTGILFNGATPSPGLIYIFQNAIFGGQPGAAAGLLSGIQMMNSNNIIIEYNTITGGTGGSASAGIVADASSGIISWNRISGHSSTGGIFPVNYSAGIDIRNMNLANTLVVNSNSINPLAYIDPSVTATNFLGIFLQASNVNTTNITFLGNSIYSGNGAAANSKAVSYNMLSSKIALENNQLITPSPGFTCLYHATTSSAASSIQGNNFYGCSTLAYENGTATSYGGICPGGIIGGLSSTACGVPTYLSGTSAASQDYAQAPNFVAATDIYHAFMLTSTSSCYSVYGGINDNVLPAFTSTDIVSAPRTQNVVVTAPSFIPAGAYGYSIGAFEFNGSCK
;
A
#
# COMPACT_ATOMS: atom_id res chain seq x y z
N MET A 1 -48.07 26.89 -13.65
CA MET A 1 -49.50 27.14 -13.89
C MET A 1 -50.25 26.39 -12.81
N SER A 2 -51.12 27.10 -12.09
CA SER A 2 -52.09 26.65 -11.07
C SER A 2 -51.60 25.78 -9.92
N GLU A 3 -51.76 26.32 -8.70
CA GLU A 3 -51.88 25.58 -7.42
C GLU A 3 -50.60 24.89 -6.98
N ILE A 4 -49.70 25.56 -6.25
CA ILE A 4 -49.83 25.75 -4.81
C ILE A 4 -49.81 27.25 -4.50
N ARG A 5 -50.99 27.84 -4.65
CA ARG A 5 -51.32 29.23 -4.36
C ARG A 5 -52.35 29.24 -3.23
N ALA A 6 -52.03 28.67 -2.07
CA ALA A 6 -52.92 28.72 -0.89
C ALA A 6 -52.23 28.24 0.40
N LYS A 7 -51.14 28.90 0.82
CA LYS A 7 -50.72 29.10 2.22
C LYS A 7 -49.25 29.53 2.22
N GLU A 8 -49.05 30.84 2.29
CA GLU A 8 -47.87 31.56 2.83
C GLU A 8 -47.73 32.99 2.27
N SER A 9 -48.69 33.43 1.44
CA SER A 9 -48.95 34.86 1.19
C SER A 9 -49.68 35.52 2.38
N LYS A 10 -49.04 35.56 3.56
CA LYS A 10 -49.53 36.37 4.69
C LYS A 10 -48.45 36.76 5.70
N ARG A 11 -47.23 37.07 5.24
CA ARG A 11 -46.23 37.83 6.01
C ARG A 11 -45.05 38.13 5.10
N GLU A 12 -45.09 39.30 4.47
CA GLU A 12 -44.00 39.98 3.71
C GLU A 12 -44.59 40.67 2.49
N MET A 13 -45.34 41.73 2.74
CA MET A 13 -45.33 42.88 1.84
C MET A 13 -45.90 44.02 2.64
N HIS A 14 -45.02 44.93 3.08
CA HIS A 14 -45.23 46.38 3.15
C HIS A 14 -44.14 46.99 4.02
N LYS A 15 -43.00 47.31 3.40
CA LYS A 15 -42.34 48.61 3.54
C LYS A 15 -41.18 48.72 2.56
N LYS A 16 -41.45 49.34 1.42
CA LYS A 16 -40.83 50.60 0.97
C LYS A 16 -41.22 50.83 -0.50
N ILE A 17 -41.87 51.97 -0.79
CA ILE A 17 -41.47 52.98 -1.80
C ILE A 17 -42.67 53.89 -2.17
N ILE A 18 -42.59 55.14 -1.69
CA ILE A 18 -42.71 56.43 -2.41
C ILE A 18 -44.06 56.82 -3.08
N ILE A 19 -44.63 57.90 -2.53
CA ILE A 19 -45.60 58.91 -3.02
C ILE A 19 -45.01 59.68 -4.23
N PRO A 20 -45.72 60.11 -5.32
CA PRO A 20 -46.64 61.29 -5.30
C PRO A 20 -47.79 61.22 -6.39
N ILE A 21 -48.88 62.00 -6.48
CA ILE A 21 -49.18 63.45 -6.61
C ILE A 21 -50.74 63.53 -6.62
N PHE A 22 -51.43 64.18 -5.68
CA PHE A 22 -51.95 65.57 -5.71
C PHE A 22 -53.42 65.72 -6.21
N CYS A 23 -54.22 66.40 -5.36
CA CYS A 23 -55.32 67.33 -5.67
C CYS A 23 -56.80 66.88 -5.76
N ILE A 24 -57.62 67.70 -5.06
CA ILE A 24 -59.08 67.94 -5.20
C ILE A 24 -59.95 66.91 -4.46
N SER A 25 -60.37 67.15 -3.21
CA SER A 25 -61.55 68.00 -2.96
C SER A 25 -61.71 68.28 -1.46
N PHE A 26 -61.38 69.50 -1.05
CA PHE A 26 -61.83 70.12 0.20
C PHE A 26 -63.02 71.01 -0.14
N LEU A 27 -64.23 70.63 0.26
CA LEU A 27 -65.37 71.53 0.45
C LEU A 27 -66.48 70.76 1.17
N THR A 28 -66.44 70.84 2.50
CA THR A 28 -67.53 71.32 3.36
C THR A 28 -67.54 70.60 4.71
N MET A 29 -67.67 71.43 5.74
CA MET A 29 -68.01 71.10 7.12
C MET A 29 -66.91 70.60 8.06
N GLY A 30 -66.53 71.52 8.94
CA GLY A 30 -66.24 71.22 10.34
C GLY A 30 -64.77 71.28 10.69
N CYS A 31 -64.34 72.41 11.24
CA CYS A 31 -63.08 72.52 11.96
C CYS A 31 -62.94 71.34 12.94
N TYR A 32 -62.00 70.42 12.67
CA TYR A 32 -61.52 69.55 13.74
C TYR A 32 -60.67 70.44 14.66
N GLN A 33 -61.22 70.71 15.84
CA GLN A 33 -60.56 71.53 16.85
C GLN A 33 -59.17 70.95 17.15
N GLY A 34 -58.17 71.82 17.26
CA GLY A 34 -56.89 71.45 17.86
C GLY A 34 -57.12 70.80 19.24
N PRO A 35 -56.22 69.92 19.67
CA PRO A 35 -56.42 69.11 20.88
C PRO A 35 -56.81 70.01 22.05
N ASN A 36 -57.99 69.76 22.61
CA ASN A 36 -58.44 70.42 23.82
C ASN A 36 -57.48 70.05 24.94
N SER A 37 -56.98 71.06 25.64
CA SER A 37 -56.02 70.98 26.74
C SER A 37 -56.58 70.21 27.94
N GLY A 38 -56.62 68.89 27.81
CA GLY A 38 -56.89 67.95 28.89
C GLY A 38 -55.58 67.29 29.36
N PRO A 39 -55.32 67.18 30.67
CA PRO A 39 -54.05 66.67 31.19
C PRO A 39 -53.75 65.22 30.78
N LEU A 40 -54.75 64.42 30.38
CA LEU A 40 -54.57 63.02 30.00
C LEU A 40 -53.98 62.81 28.59
N ASP A 41 -54.32 63.65 27.61
CA ASP A 41 -53.73 63.57 26.25
C ASP A 41 -52.30 64.13 26.22
N PHE A 42 -52.01 65.13 27.05
CA PHE A 42 -50.63 65.59 27.27
C PHE A 42 -49.80 64.51 27.96
N LEU A 43 -50.37 63.72 28.87
CA LEU A 43 -49.68 62.61 29.52
C LEU A 43 -49.37 61.46 28.55
N ILE A 44 -50.23 61.15 27.58
CA ILE A 44 -49.99 60.08 26.60
C ILE A 44 -48.93 60.51 25.56
N PHE A 45 -48.98 61.74 25.06
CA PHE A 45 -47.96 62.27 24.15
C PHE A 45 -46.65 62.65 24.86
N SER A 46 -46.68 63.13 26.10
CA SER A 46 -45.47 63.35 26.89
C SER A 46 -44.80 62.03 27.23
N GLN A 47 -45.56 60.98 27.56
CA GLN A 47 -45.01 59.64 27.77
C GLN A 47 -44.39 59.07 26.48
N LEU A 48 -44.96 59.34 25.30
CA LEU A 48 -44.35 58.97 24.01
C LEU A 48 -43.10 59.82 23.68
N SER A 49 -43.07 61.13 23.98
CA SER A 49 -41.90 61.98 23.72
C SER A 49 -40.77 61.80 24.74
N THR A 50 -41.10 61.45 26.00
CA THR A 50 -40.09 61.12 27.03
C THR A 50 -39.41 59.78 26.76
N ASN A 51 -40.04 58.87 26.01
CA ASN A 51 -39.46 57.58 25.65
C ASN A 51 -38.46 57.63 24.48
N VAL A 52 -38.45 58.71 23.68
CA VAL A 52 -37.53 58.88 22.52
C VAL A 52 -36.26 59.65 22.88
N ASN A 53 -36.27 60.42 23.98
CA ASN A 53 -35.15 61.26 24.43
C ASN A 53 -34.46 60.75 25.71
N THR A 54 -34.78 59.54 26.18
CA THR A 54 -34.06 58.92 27.31
C THR A 54 -32.77 58.28 26.80
N PRO A 55 -31.59 58.66 27.34
CA PRO A 55 -30.34 57.99 27.01
C PRO A 55 -30.40 56.50 27.39
N LEU A 56 -30.07 55.63 26.44
CA LEU A 56 -30.09 54.17 26.57
C LEU A 56 -28.67 53.61 26.74
N PRO A 57 -28.51 52.49 27.49
CA PRO A 57 -27.22 51.83 27.60
C PRO A 57 -26.88 51.05 26.32
N ILE A 58 -25.62 51.12 25.91
CA ILE A 58 -25.03 50.17 24.97
C ILE A 58 -24.48 49.00 25.80
N GLN A 59 -25.02 47.81 25.56
CA GLN A 59 -24.61 46.59 26.23
C GLN A 59 -23.72 45.77 25.32
N VAL A 60 -22.68 45.16 25.88
CA VAL A 60 -21.82 44.20 25.20
C VAL A 60 -22.02 42.84 25.86
N GLN A 61 -22.41 41.86 25.06
CA GLN A 61 -22.55 40.47 25.45
C GLN A 61 -21.37 39.68 24.90
N VAL A 62 -20.53 39.14 25.78
CA VAL A 62 -19.45 38.21 25.41
C VAL A 62 -19.90 36.77 25.62
N SER A 63 -19.71 35.94 24.60
CA SER A 63 -19.93 34.49 24.64
C SER A 63 -18.73 33.74 24.07
N GLY A 64 -18.48 32.51 24.56
CA GLY A 64 -17.39 31.64 24.09
C GLY A 64 -16.00 31.95 24.67
N LEU A 65 -15.89 32.82 25.67
CA LEU A 65 -14.64 33.11 26.36
C LEU A 65 -14.28 31.94 27.31
N PRO A 66 -13.09 31.31 27.19
CA PRO A 66 -12.66 30.24 28.08
C PRO A 66 -12.37 30.73 29.51
N ALA A 67 -12.27 29.80 30.46
CA ALA A 67 -11.84 30.12 31.82
C ALA A 67 -10.42 30.72 31.81
N LEU A 68 -10.21 31.76 32.64
CA LEU A 68 -8.93 32.48 32.79
C LEU A 68 -8.49 33.32 31.58
N ALA A 69 -9.30 33.41 30.53
CA ALA A 69 -9.10 34.34 29.41
C ALA A 69 -9.70 35.72 29.71
N SER A 70 -9.15 36.78 29.11
CA SER A 70 -9.72 38.13 29.17
C SER A 70 -9.82 38.78 27.79
N VAL A 71 -10.89 39.54 27.57
CA VAL A 71 -11.09 40.36 26.36
C VAL A 71 -11.53 41.76 26.75
N SER A 72 -11.00 42.77 26.08
CA SER A 72 -11.35 44.18 26.30
C SER A 72 -11.96 44.81 25.05
N VAL A 73 -13.06 45.52 25.23
CA VAL A 73 -13.81 46.21 24.18
C VAL A 73 -13.90 47.69 24.52
N SER A 74 -13.56 48.57 23.58
CA SER A 74 -13.70 50.02 23.73
C SER A 74 -14.83 50.60 22.88
N ASP A 75 -15.42 51.68 23.36
CA ASP A 75 -16.37 52.48 22.59
C ASP A 75 -15.73 53.70 21.91
N SER A 76 -16.53 54.48 21.18
CA SER A 76 -16.13 55.71 20.50
C SER A 76 -15.76 56.87 21.44
N LEU A 77 -16.03 56.75 22.74
CA LEU A 77 -15.72 57.74 23.77
C LEU A 77 -14.44 57.38 24.55
N GLY A 78 -13.82 56.23 24.24
CA GLY A 78 -12.62 55.72 24.90
C GLY A 78 -12.90 54.96 26.20
N GLU A 79 -14.17 54.67 26.50
CA GLU A 79 -14.56 53.79 27.62
C GLU A 79 -14.18 52.35 27.28
N ILE A 80 -13.72 51.56 28.27
CA ILE A 80 -13.28 50.16 28.07
C ILE A 80 -14.07 49.24 29.01
N LEU A 81 -14.65 48.19 28.45
CA LEU A 81 -15.22 47.06 29.18
C LEU A 81 -14.26 45.87 29.11
N THR A 82 -13.96 45.26 30.25
CA THR A 82 -13.10 44.06 30.34
C THR A 82 -13.92 42.88 30.86
N PHE A 83 -13.86 41.78 30.13
CA PHE A 83 -14.57 40.53 30.43
C PHE A 83 -13.55 39.45 30.79
N ASN A 84 -13.73 38.81 31.96
CA ASN A 84 -12.93 37.66 32.42
C ASN A 84 -13.75 36.35 32.42
N SER A 85 -15.00 36.42 31.98
CA SER A 85 -15.94 35.31 31.81
C SER A 85 -17.06 35.73 30.86
N ASN A 86 -17.86 34.76 30.40
CA ASN A 86 -19.04 35.03 29.60
C ASN A 86 -20.07 35.86 30.39
N GLY A 87 -20.68 36.85 29.75
CA GLY A 87 -21.63 37.74 30.40
C GLY A 87 -21.98 38.98 29.60
N VAL A 88 -22.84 39.82 30.18
CA VAL A 88 -23.25 41.10 29.61
C VAL A 88 -22.77 42.22 30.52
N GLN A 89 -22.08 43.21 29.94
CA GLN A 89 -21.74 44.47 30.62
C GLN A 89 -22.30 45.65 29.82
N SER A 90 -22.41 46.83 30.43
CA SER A 90 -22.90 48.04 29.77
C SER A 90 -21.89 49.17 29.93
N PHE A 91 -21.69 49.96 28.89
CA PHE A 91 -20.87 51.16 28.98
C PHE A 91 -21.49 52.17 29.98
N PRO A 92 -20.66 52.86 30.79
CA PRO A 92 -21.16 53.85 31.76
C PRO A 92 -21.94 54.98 31.10
N THR A 93 -21.47 55.48 29.95
CA THR A 93 -22.12 56.58 29.24
C THR A 93 -23.28 56.06 28.40
N LYS A 94 -24.50 56.47 28.77
CA LYS A 94 -25.71 56.21 27.99
C LYS A 94 -25.81 57.18 26.81
N GLN A 95 -26.30 56.69 25.67
CA GLN A 95 -26.41 57.48 24.44
C GLN A 95 -27.86 57.57 23.97
N LEU A 96 -28.21 58.64 23.27
CA LEU A 96 -29.57 58.85 22.76
C LEU A 96 -29.91 57.84 21.66
N PRO A 97 -31.17 57.35 21.58
CA PRO A 97 -31.63 56.56 20.45
C PRO A 97 -31.33 57.26 19.11
N GLY A 98 -30.82 56.51 18.13
CA GLY A 98 -30.41 57.05 16.82
C GLY A 98 -28.96 57.55 16.73
N THR A 99 -28.24 57.66 17.85
CA THR A 99 -26.79 57.98 17.84
C THR A 99 -26.00 56.83 17.23
N ASN A 100 -25.03 57.13 16.36
CA ASN A 100 -24.10 56.12 15.84
C ASN A 100 -23.02 55.84 16.88
N TYR A 101 -22.78 54.58 17.20
CA TYR A 101 -21.65 54.16 18.03
C TYR A 101 -20.70 53.27 17.21
N ASN A 102 -19.43 53.21 17.62
CA ASN A 102 -18.45 52.29 17.06
C ASN A 102 -17.73 51.58 18.21
N LEU A 103 -17.66 50.25 18.15
CA LEU A 103 -16.91 49.45 19.11
C LEU A 103 -15.70 48.79 18.45
N SER A 104 -14.61 48.69 19.19
CA SER A 104 -13.40 47.96 18.78
C SER A 104 -12.90 47.07 19.91
N ILE A 105 -12.29 45.95 19.56
CA ILE A 105 -11.62 45.07 20.54
C ILE A 105 -10.19 45.58 20.72
N THR A 106 -9.85 45.98 21.94
CA THR A 106 -8.54 46.57 22.28
C THR A 106 -7.54 45.55 22.81
N SER A 107 -8.01 44.42 23.33
CA SER A 107 -7.15 43.31 23.76
C SER A 107 -7.82 41.97 23.46
N GLN A 108 -7.13 41.12 22.71
CA GLN A 108 -7.51 39.72 22.50
C GLN A 108 -7.01 38.84 23.66
N PRO A 109 -7.64 37.68 23.91
CA PRO A 109 -7.14 36.72 24.87
C PRO A 109 -5.74 36.19 24.49
N VAL A 110 -4.82 36.15 25.44
CA VAL A 110 -3.48 35.54 25.29
C VAL A 110 -3.46 34.21 26.06
N VAL A 111 -4.04 33.18 25.45
CA VAL A 111 -4.20 31.83 26.03
C VAL A 111 -3.84 30.75 25.00
N THR A 112 -3.57 29.53 25.46
CA THR A 112 -3.38 28.33 24.62
C THR A 112 -4.51 27.33 24.93
N PRO A 113 -5.31 26.89 23.95
CA PRO A 113 -5.26 27.23 22.52
C PRO A 113 -5.58 28.71 22.25
N GLN A 114 -5.06 29.26 21.15
CA GLN A 114 -5.26 30.65 20.77
C GLN A 114 -6.74 30.91 20.46
N ILE A 115 -7.31 31.94 21.10
CA ILE A 115 -8.71 32.34 20.96
C ILE A 115 -8.79 33.71 20.29
N ILE A 116 -9.74 33.87 19.38
CA ILE A 116 -10.06 35.14 18.73
C ILE A 116 -11.50 35.51 19.07
N CYS A 117 -11.69 36.71 19.60
CA CYS A 117 -12.98 37.33 19.80
C CYS A 117 -13.29 38.29 18.64
N GLN A 118 -14.51 38.26 18.12
CA GLN A 118 -14.99 39.14 17.05
C GLN A 118 -16.37 39.71 17.37
N ILE A 119 -16.63 40.93 16.92
CA ILE A 119 -17.94 41.58 17.02
C ILE A 119 -18.82 41.04 15.89
N VAL A 120 -19.90 40.33 16.23
CA VAL A 120 -20.75 39.62 15.23
C VAL A 120 -21.83 40.51 14.62
N ASN A 121 -22.23 41.57 15.32
CA ASN A 121 -23.17 42.58 14.83
C ASN A 121 -22.51 43.98 14.87
N PRO A 122 -21.54 44.25 13.98
CA PRO A 122 -20.78 45.48 14.04
C PRO A 122 -21.69 46.71 13.81
N ASN A 123 -21.54 47.69 14.70
CA ASN A 123 -21.88 49.11 14.53
C ASN A 123 -23.27 49.42 13.94
N SER A 124 -24.20 49.74 14.82
CA SER A 124 -25.55 50.21 14.49
C SER A 124 -25.84 51.55 15.16
N GLN A 125 -27.06 52.05 14.98
CA GLN A 125 -27.61 53.12 15.81
C GLN A 125 -28.07 52.56 17.14
N VAL A 126 -28.06 53.39 18.19
CA VAL A 126 -28.68 53.04 19.47
C VAL A 126 -30.19 52.83 19.25
N LEU A 127 -30.70 51.64 19.55
CA LEU A 127 -32.09 51.23 19.41
C LEU A 127 -32.81 51.14 20.76
N PHE A 128 -34.11 51.41 20.75
CA PHE A 128 -35.01 51.25 21.90
C PHE A 128 -35.51 49.80 22.01
N PRO A 129 -35.64 49.22 23.22
CA PRO A 129 -35.34 49.78 24.54
C PRO A 129 -33.88 49.64 25.01
N SER A 130 -33.07 48.83 24.33
CA SER A 130 -31.63 48.70 24.59
C SER A 130 -30.90 48.19 23.34
N THR A 131 -29.60 48.49 23.25
CA THR A 131 -28.75 47.97 22.17
C THR A 131 -27.78 46.95 22.76
N VAL A 132 -27.79 45.73 22.22
CA VAL A 132 -26.88 44.66 22.63
C VAL A 132 -25.95 44.32 21.47
N VAL A 133 -24.66 44.59 21.67
CA VAL A 133 -23.59 44.18 20.77
C VAL A 133 -23.07 42.83 21.23
N GLN A 134 -23.01 41.88 20.32
CA GLN A 134 -22.55 40.53 20.56
C GLN A 134 -21.08 40.43 20.17
N VAL A 135 -20.28 39.91 21.09
CA VAL A 135 -18.89 39.53 20.90
C VAL A 135 -18.81 38.03 21.08
N GLN A 136 -18.36 37.34 20.04
CA GLN A 136 -18.21 35.89 20.07
C GLN A 136 -16.72 35.54 20.03
N CYS A 137 -16.29 34.75 21.00
CA CYS A 137 -14.94 34.22 21.10
C CYS A 137 -14.94 32.74 20.71
N GLY A 138 -13.92 32.34 19.94
CA GLY A 138 -13.75 30.95 19.52
C GLY A 138 -12.27 30.62 19.30
N VAL A 139 -11.98 29.31 19.23
CA VAL A 139 -10.63 28.84 18.88
C VAL A 139 -10.26 29.37 17.50
N ALA A 140 -9.02 29.85 17.35
CA ALA A 140 -8.51 30.29 16.08
C ALA A 140 -8.29 29.11 15.14
N PHE A 141 -8.52 29.36 13.85
CA PHE A 141 -8.29 28.37 12.80
C PHE A 141 -7.25 28.90 11.83
N TYR A 142 -6.37 28.01 11.39
CA TYR A 142 -5.24 28.34 10.55
C TYR A 142 -5.23 27.49 9.28
N PRO A 143 -4.91 28.07 8.11
CA PRO A 143 -4.81 27.33 6.88
C PRO A 143 -3.58 26.41 6.86
N ILE A 144 -3.73 25.25 6.21
CA ILE A 144 -2.62 24.36 5.85
C ILE A 144 -2.31 24.59 4.37
N ASN A 145 -1.06 24.96 4.09
CA ASN A 145 -0.58 25.24 2.75
C ASN A 145 0.41 24.17 2.29
N VAL A 146 0.36 23.84 1.01
CA VAL A 146 1.31 22.93 0.34
C VAL A 146 1.82 23.58 -0.94
N THR A 147 3.14 23.54 -1.14
CA THR A 147 3.79 23.91 -2.40
C THR A 147 4.18 22.65 -3.14
N VAL A 148 3.69 22.51 -4.36
CA VAL A 148 4.00 21.39 -5.26
C VAL A 148 4.94 21.87 -6.36
N VAL A 149 6.01 21.12 -6.57
CA VAL A 149 7.04 21.37 -7.59
C VAL A 149 7.31 20.09 -8.37
N GLY A 150 7.85 20.17 -9.58
CA GLY A 150 8.29 18.98 -10.32
C GLY A 150 7.19 18.22 -11.08
N ILE A 151 5.95 18.72 -11.16
CA ILE A 151 4.90 18.11 -12.00
C ILE A 151 5.26 18.34 -13.47
N SER A 152 5.18 17.28 -14.28
CA SER A 152 5.52 17.39 -15.70
C SER A 152 4.51 18.27 -16.42
N ALA A 153 4.99 19.20 -17.26
CA ALA A 153 4.13 20.03 -18.11
C ALA A 153 3.30 19.21 -19.11
N SER A 154 3.68 17.96 -19.38
CA SER A 154 2.92 17.03 -20.22
C SER A 154 1.90 16.19 -19.45
N ASN A 155 1.84 16.32 -18.13
CA ASN A 155 0.90 15.57 -17.28
C ASN A 155 -0.51 16.18 -17.41
N THR A 156 -1.52 15.35 -17.62
CA THR A 156 -2.93 15.75 -17.71
C THR A 156 -3.80 15.19 -16.58
N ASP A 157 -3.20 14.41 -15.68
CA ASP A 157 -3.86 13.77 -14.55
C ASP A 157 -3.87 14.68 -13.33
N THR A 158 -4.69 14.32 -12.34
CA THR A 158 -4.87 15.10 -11.11
C THR A 158 -4.20 14.39 -9.94
N LEU A 159 -3.29 15.09 -9.26
CA LEU A 159 -2.77 14.72 -7.95
C LEU A 159 -3.81 15.10 -6.89
N THR A 160 -4.20 14.18 -6.02
CA THR A 160 -5.07 14.52 -4.88
C THR A 160 -4.31 14.31 -3.58
N LEU A 161 -4.23 15.36 -2.77
CA LEU A 161 -3.70 15.30 -1.41
C LEU A 161 -4.86 15.22 -0.42
N SER A 162 -4.60 14.66 0.75
CA SER A 162 -5.53 14.69 1.87
C SER A 162 -4.88 15.26 3.12
N ASP A 163 -5.64 16.04 3.90
CA ASP A 163 -5.28 16.39 5.28
C ASP A 163 -6.14 15.56 6.23
N ASN A 164 -5.48 14.85 7.16
CA ASN A 164 -6.12 13.98 8.14
C ASN A 164 -7.10 12.94 7.54
N GLY A 165 -6.99 12.64 6.25
CA GLY A 165 -7.79 11.63 5.54
C GLY A 165 -9.20 12.05 5.12
N THR A 166 -9.66 13.27 5.43
CA THR A 166 -11.05 13.71 5.19
C THR A 166 -11.17 14.95 4.32
N ASP A 167 -10.18 15.86 4.37
CA ASP A 167 -10.16 17.04 3.50
C ASP A 167 -9.27 16.78 2.28
N HIS A 168 -9.78 17.02 1.08
CA HIS A 168 -9.13 16.67 -0.17
C HIS A 168 -8.79 17.90 -1.01
N LEU A 169 -7.58 17.90 -1.57
CA LEU A 169 -7.05 18.98 -2.40
C LEU A 169 -6.56 18.44 -3.73
N SER A 170 -7.20 18.86 -4.83
CA SER A 170 -6.85 18.47 -6.20
C SER A 170 -5.87 19.45 -6.82
N ILE A 171 -4.80 18.92 -7.43
CA ILE A 171 -3.65 19.67 -7.96
C ILE A 171 -3.32 19.14 -9.35
N THR A 172 -3.21 20.05 -10.32
CA THR A 172 -2.93 19.72 -11.74
C THR A 172 -1.63 20.34 -12.25
N GLY A 173 -0.90 21.08 -11.42
CA GLY A 173 0.33 21.76 -11.81
C GLY A 173 1.13 22.23 -10.60
N ASN A 174 2.30 22.81 -10.89
CA ASN A 174 3.15 23.38 -9.86
C ASN A 174 2.53 24.66 -9.28
N GLY A 175 2.72 24.88 -7.98
CA GLY A 175 2.23 26.06 -7.29
C GLY A 175 2.02 25.85 -5.80
N THR A 176 1.61 26.92 -5.11
CA THR A 176 1.19 26.85 -3.71
C THR A 176 -0.33 26.77 -3.65
N TYR A 177 -0.81 25.77 -2.92
CA TYR A 177 -2.22 25.45 -2.75
C TYR A 177 -2.56 25.46 -1.26
N GLN A 178 -3.82 25.76 -0.96
CA GLN A 178 -4.36 25.80 0.40
C GLN A 178 -5.48 24.77 0.51
N PHE A 179 -5.48 24.00 1.61
CA PHE A 179 -6.60 23.12 1.93
C PHE A 179 -7.88 23.92 2.19
N PRO A 180 -9.06 23.46 1.71
CA PRO A 180 -10.32 24.15 1.93
C PRO A 180 -10.67 24.33 3.41
N THR A 181 -10.34 23.33 4.25
CA THR A 181 -10.64 23.34 5.67
C THR A 181 -9.41 23.85 6.44
N THR A 182 -9.64 24.86 7.28
CA THR A 182 -8.64 25.34 8.23
C THR A 182 -8.61 24.47 9.49
N VAL A 183 -7.44 24.30 10.10
CA VAL A 183 -7.23 23.48 11.30
C VAL A 183 -7.20 24.37 12.54
N ALA A 184 -7.93 23.99 13.58
CA ALA A 184 -7.98 24.75 14.84
C ALA A 184 -6.62 24.74 15.57
N ASP A 185 -6.34 25.78 16.35
CA ASP A 185 -5.14 25.83 17.17
C ASP A 185 -5.03 24.61 18.13
N GLN A 186 -3.82 24.11 18.30
CA GLN A 186 -3.47 22.87 19.02
C GLN A 186 -4.03 21.57 18.41
N GLN A 187 -4.65 21.61 17.23
CA GLN A 187 -4.99 20.39 16.49
C GLN A 187 -3.87 19.96 15.55
N SER A 188 -3.80 18.64 15.31
CA SER A 188 -2.83 18.05 14.39
C SER A 188 -3.29 18.16 12.94
N PHE A 189 -2.32 18.30 12.04
CA PHE A 189 -2.50 18.13 10.60
C PHE A 189 -1.57 17.03 10.10
N ALA A 190 -1.99 16.33 9.05
CA ALA A 190 -1.23 15.26 8.42
C ALA A 190 -1.56 15.20 6.93
N VAL A 191 -0.68 15.80 6.14
CA VAL A 191 -0.81 15.86 4.68
C VAL A 191 -0.26 14.59 4.05
N ASN A 192 -1.11 13.85 3.35
CA ASN A 192 -0.79 12.62 2.65
C ASN A 192 -1.15 12.69 1.18
N ILE A 193 -0.52 11.86 0.34
CA ILE A 193 -0.95 11.66 -1.04
C ILE A 193 -2.13 10.69 -1.01
N PHE A 194 -3.31 11.17 -1.37
CA PHE A 194 -4.51 10.34 -1.48
C PHE A 194 -4.59 9.64 -2.84
N GLN A 195 -4.30 10.37 -3.92
CA GLN A 195 -4.23 9.84 -5.27
C GLN A 195 -2.95 10.36 -5.94
N PRO A 196 -1.97 9.50 -6.24
CA PRO A 196 -0.72 9.89 -6.89
C PRO A 196 -0.93 10.16 -8.39
N LEU A 197 0.03 10.86 -9.01
CA LEU A 197 0.09 11.01 -10.46
C LEU A 197 0.58 9.70 -11.10
N PRO A 198 -0.05 9.24 -12.20
CA PRO A 198 0.48 8.13 -12.98
C PRO A 198 1.88 8.44 -13.51
N ASP A 199 2.75 7.43 -13.52
CA ASP A 199 4.10 7.51 -14.10
C ASP A 199 4.98 8.65 -13.54
N GLN A 200 4.66 9.17 -12.33
CA GLN A 200 5.45 10.16 -11.60
C GLN A 200 5.56 9.79 -10.12
N THR A 201 6.69 10.10 -9.51
CA THR A 201 6.90 9.91 -8.06
C THR A 201 6.97 11.26 -7.38
N CYS A 202 6.14 11.46 -6.35
CA CYS A 202 6.16 12.64 -5.51
C CYS A 202 6.56 12.28 -4.07
N ILE A 203 7.49 13.05 -3.50
CA ILE A 203 8.05 12.83 -2.17
C ILE A 203 7.92 14.12 -1.36
N PHE A 204 7.41 14.02 -0.13
CA PHE A 204 7.39 15.15 0.78
C PHE A 204 8.81 15.48 1.25
N ARG A 205 9.16 16.76 1.24
CA ARG A 205 10.42 17.23 1.82
C ARG A 205 10.41 16.99 3.32
N ALA A 206 11.54 16.56 3.88
CA ALA A 206 11.68 16.29 5.31
C ALA A 206 11.44 17.54 6.18
N ALA A 207 11.83 18.72 5.68
CA ALA A 207 11.63 20.00 6.35
C ALA A 207 11.18 21.07 5.35
N PRO A 208 10.03 21.74 5.57
CA PRO A 208 9.09 21.54 6.68
C PRO A 208 8.29 20.22 6.58
N SER A 209 8.02 19.60 7.73
CA SER A 209 7.31 18.32 7.84
C SER A 209 5.89 18.39 7.28
N ASN A 210 5.42 17.31 6.64
CA ASN A 210 4.05 17.14 6.16
C ASN A 210 3.05 16.81 7.30
N THR A 211 3.54 16.63 8.52
CA THR A 211 2.74 16.39 9.72
C THR A 211 3.15 17.36 10.83
N GLY A 212 2.21 17.73 11.70
CA GLY A 212 2.51 18.62 12.82
C GLY A 212 1.28 19.03 13.61
N ILE A 213 1.48 20.00 14.51
CA ILE A 213 0.42 20.63 15.31
C ILE A 213 0.40 22.12 14.98
N VAL A 214 -0.79 22.68 14.80
CA VAL A 214 -0.99 24.12 14.67
C VAL A 214 -0.72 24.79 16.02
N ASN A 215 0.20 25.75 16.08
CA ASN A 215 0.62 26.36 17.34
C ASN A 215 0.80 27.88 17.22
N GLY A 216 -0.28 28.62 17.49
CA GLY A 216 -0.31 30.08 17.54
C GLY A 216 -0.09 30.76 16.18
N GLY A 217 -0.29 30.04 15.08
CA GLY A 217 -0.01 30.53 13.73
C GLY A 217 -0.23 29.48 12.64
N SER A 218 -0.29 29.93 11.39
CA SER A 218 -0.26 29.03 10.23
C SER A 218 1.05 28.22 10.23
N PRO A 219 0.97 26.89 10.09
CA PRO A 219 2.17 26.07 9.94
C PRO A 219 3.02 26.49 8.73
N PRO A 220 4.33 26.21 8.74
CA PRO A 220 5.16 26.36 7.56
C PRO A 220 4.57 25.59 6.37
N THR A 221 4.69 26.15 5.17
CA THR A 221 4.12 25.55 3.96
C THR A 221 4.83 24.24 3.63
N VAL A 222 4.09 23.14 3.63
CA VAL A 222 4.59 21.79 3.28
C VAL A 222 5.11 21.81 1.85
N ILE A 223 6.20 21.12 1.56
CA ILE A 223 6.75 21.03 0.19
C ILE A 223 6.61 19.59 -0.29
N LEU A 224 5.93 19.41 -1.42
CA LEU A 224 5.81 18.14 -2.12
C LEU A 224 6.57 18.24 -3.44
N ASN A 225 7.61 17.42 -3.57
CA ASN A 225 8.49 17.41 -4.74
C ASN A 225 8.17 16.21 -5.63
N CYS A 226 7.68 16.49 -6.83
CA CYS A 226 7.38 15.51 -7.88
C CYS A 226 8.51 15.37 -8.92
N PHE A 227 9.67 16.03 -8.72
CA PHE A 227 10.79 15.95 -9.64
C PHE A 227 11.35 14.53 -9.67
N SER A 228 11.02 13.81 -10.76
CA SER A 228 11.21 12.37 -10.88
C SER A 228 11.32 11.96 -12.36
N PRO A 229 11.88 10.76 -12.64
CA PRO A 229 11.80 10.19 -13.98
C PRO A 229 10.36 9.83 -14.33
N THR A 230 9.89 10.27 -15.51
CA THR A 230 8.55 9.97 -16.02
C THR A 230 8.53 8.81 -17.01
N LEU A 231 9.63 8.59 -17.72
CA LEU A 231 9.76 7.50 -18.68
C LEU A 231 11.22 7.06 -18.80
N THR A 232 11.47 5.76 -18.75
CA THR A 232 12.78 5.18 -19.08
C THR A 232 12.63 4.25 -20.27
N ARG A 233 13.52 4.38 -21.25
CA ARG A 233 13.57 3.51 -22.44
C ARG A 233 15.00 3.01 -22.68
N PRO A 234 15.27 1.70 -22.62
CA PRO A 234 14.34 0.61 -22.25
C PRO A 234 13.81 0.73 -20.81
N ALA A 235 12.64 0.16 -20.52
CA ALA A 235 11.99 0.32 -19.21
C ALA A 235 12.83 -0.29 -18.06
N ASN A 236 12.72 0.23 -16.84
CA ASN A 236 13.44 -0.30 -15.69
C ASN A 236 13.07 -1.79 -15.41
N ASN A 237 13.99 -2.55 -14.82
CA ASN A 237 13.88 -3.99 -14.55
C ASN A 237 13.62 -4.84 -15.81
N THR A 238 14.06 -4.36 -16.98
CA THR A 238 14.00 -5.11 -18.25
C THR A 238 15.39 -5.61 -18.66
N ALA A 239 15.57 -5.98 -19.92
CA ALA A 239 16.85 -6.35 -20.48
C ALA A 239 17.22 -5.31 -21.54
N ILE A 240 18.51 -5.12 -21.71
CA ILE A 240 19.09 -4.20 -22.69
C ILE A 240 20.09 -4.98 -23.54
N LEU A 241 20.13 -4.66 -24.83
CA LEU A 241 21.21 -5.14 -25.68
C LEU A 241 22.52 -4.48 -25.26
N VAL A 242 23.63 -5.15 -25.60
CA VAL A 242 24.97 -4.61 -25.36
C VAL A 242 25.22 -3.27 -26.05
N THR A 243 24.43 -2.92 -27.07
CA THR A 243 24.53 -1.68 -27.83
C THR A 243 23.46 -0.64 -27.48
N ASP A 244 22.51 -0.98 -26.60
CA ASP A 244 21.37 -0.10 -26.34
C ASP A 244 21.80 1.18 -25.64
N THR A 245 21.10 2.27 -25.98
CA THR A 245 21.19 3.54 -25.28
C THR A 245 20.00 3.65 -24.32
N ILE A 246 20.25 4.08 -23.08
CA ILE A 246 19.19 4.24 -22.08
C ILE A 246 18.79 5.72 -22.03
N ASN A 247 17.54 6.00 -22.38
CA ASN A 247 16.95 7.34 -22.32
C ASN A 247 16.02 7.45 -21.12
N ILE A 248 16.24 8.44 -20.26
CA ILE A 248 15.43 8.74 -19.08
C ILE A 248 14.83 10.12 -19.29
N THR A 249 13.51 10.19 -19.46
CA THR A 249 12.76 11.45 -19.49
C THR A 249 12.41 11.83 -18.07
N LEU A 250 12.77 13.04 -17.68
CA LEU A 250 12.47 13.64 -16.39
C LEU A 250 11.22 14.51 -16.49
N SER A 251 10.58 14.75 -15.35
CA SER A 251 9.41 15.62 -15.28
C SER A 251 9.71 17.08 -15.58
N GLU A 252 10.91 17.53 -15.27
CA GLU A 252 11.41 18.88 -15.54
C GLU A 252 12.83 18.84 -16.11
N ASN A 253 13.28 19.99 -16.62
CA ASN A 253 14.64 20.14 -17.12
C ASN A 253 15.61 20.23 -15.93
N PRO A 254 16.61 19.32 -15.83
CA PRO A 254 17.66 19.46 -14.82
C PRO A 254 18.61 20.60 -15.19
N ASN A 255 19.23 21.20 -14.17
CA ASN A 255 20.33 22.15 -14.35
C ASN A 255 21.50 21.48 -15.07
N VAL A 256 22.14 22.23 -15.96
CA VAL A 256 23.30 21.76 -16.73
C VAL A 256 24.39 21.28 -15.77
N GLY A 257 24.81 20.02 -15.93
CA GLY A 257 25.88 19.41 -15.14
C GLY A 257 25.48 18.96 -13.72
N SER A 258 24.21 19.10 -13.31
CA SER A 258 23.74 18.65 -12.00
C SER A 258 23.65 17.12 -11.88
N CYS A 259 23.23 16.45 -12.94
CA CYS A 259 23.11 15.00 -12.97
C CYS A 259 24.46 14.33 -13.20
N VAL A 260 24.81 13.36 -12.34
CA VAL A 260 26.06 12.59 -12.41
C VAL A 260 25.73 11.11 -12.57
N LEU A 261 26.36 10.46 -13.54
CA LEU A 261 26.36 9.01 -13.68
C LEU A 261 27.43 8.43 -12.76
N ASP A 262 27.02 7.61 -11.78
CA ASP A 262 27.91 6.97 -10.83
C ASP A 262 28.84 5.99 -11.55
N ALA A 263 30.13 6.30 -11.64
CA ALA A 263 31.15 5.48 -12.30
C ALA A 263 31.94 4.60 -11.31
N THR A 264 31.42 4.34 -10.11
CA THR A 264 32.04 3.40 -9.17
C THR A 264 32.01 1.97 -9.72
N VAL A 265 33.14 1.27 -9.63
CA VAL A 265 33.25 -0.13 -10.07
C VAL A 265 32.60 -1.03 -9.01
N ALA A 266 31.43 -1.58 -9.33
CA ALA A 266 30.76 -2.60 -8.54
C ALA A 266 30.54 -3.85 -9.42
N ALA A 267 30.69 -5.04 -8.85
CA ALA A 267 30.65 -6.29 -9.61
C ALA A 267 29.29 -7.01 -9.55
N ASN A 268 28.55 -6.91 -8.43
CA ASN A 268 27.35 -7.72 -8.17
C ASN A 268 26.23 -6.90 -7.50
N PRO A 269 25.21 -6.40 -8.24
CA PRO A 269 25.14 -6.33 -9.71
C PRO A 269 26.23 -5.41 -10.29
N THR A 270 26.51 -5.52 -11.59
CA THR A 270 27.58 -4.71 -12.23
C THR A 270 27.10 -3.29 -12.52
N ASN A 271 27.84 -2.26 -12.10
CA ASN A 271 27.53 -0.88 -12.47
C ASN A 271 27.90 -0.59 -13.93
N LEU A 272 26.97 -0.01 -14.71
CA LEU A 272 27.21 0.41 -16.09
C LEU A 272 27.99 1.71 -16.20
N GLY A 273 28.02 2.54 -15.15
CA GLY A 273 28.65 3.86 -15.18
C GLY A 273 30.10 3.88 -15.69
N PRO A 274 31.00 2.97 -15.27
CA PRO A 274 32.35 2.86 -15.82
C PRO A 274 32.43 2.59 -17.33
N TYR A 275 31.36 2.05 -17.93
CA TYR A 275 31.31 1.59 -19.32
C TYR A 275 30.43 2.48 -20.21
N ALA A 276 29.91 3.58 -19.66
CA ALA A 276 29.00 4.49 -20.35
C ALA A 276 29.35 5.95 -20.10
N THR A 277 28.78 6.82 -20.94
CA THR A 277 28.74 8.27 -20.76
C THR A 277 27.29 8.70 -20.66
N MET A 278 27.05 9.85 -20.01
CA MET A 278 25.72 10.43 -19.91
C MET A 278 25.73 11.83 -20.52
N SER A 279 24.73 12.11 -21.36
CA SER A 279 24.44 13.44 -21.89
C SER A 279 23.04 13.90 -21.45
N VAL A 280 22.82 15.21 -21.40
CA VAL A 280 21.54 15.80 -21.03
C VAL A 280 21.08 16.75 -22.12
N VAL A 281 19.88 16.53 -22.66
CA VAL A 281 19.24 17.39 -23.67
C VAL A 281 17.81 17.67 -23.25
N GLY A 282 17.50 18.92 -22.88
CA GLY A 282 16.20 19.26 -22.31
C GLY A 282 15.96 18.47 -21.01
N ASN A 283 14.83 17.77 -20.93
CA ASN A 283 14.48 16.90 -19.81
C ASN A 283 14.91 15.44 -20.02
N VAL A 284 15.71 15.12 -21.05
CA VAL A 284 16.12 13.74 -21.34
C VAL A 284 17.59 13.53 -20.97
N LEU A 285 17.83 12.58 -20.07
CA LEU A 285 19.14 11.99 -19.79
C LEU A 285 19.36 10.82 -20.75
N THR A 286 20.51 10.78 -21.42
CA THR A 286 20.85 9.71 -22.36
C THR A 286 22.16 9.08 -21.92
N ILE A 287 22.11 7.81 -21.52
CA ILE A 287 23.27 7.00 -21.15
C ILE A 287 23.66 6.16 -22.37
N THR A 288 24.88 6.39 -22.88
CA THR A 288 25.41 5.79 -24.11
C THR A 288 26.65 4.94 -23.79
N PRO A 289 26.77 3.70 -24.30
CA PRO A 289 27.98 2.90 -24.12
C PRO A 289 29.23 3.54 -24.75
N ASN A 290 30.37 3.53 -24.04
CA ASN A 290 31.59 4.29 -24.41
C ASN A 290 32.22 3.88 -25.75
N ALA A 291 32.15 2.59 -26.10
CA ALA A 291 32.75 2.04 -27.32
C ALA A 291 31.68 1.48 -28.28
N GLY A 292 30.46 2.03 -28.23
CA GLY A 292 29.30 1.51 -28.97
C GLY A 292 28.78 0.17 -28.45
N SER A 293 29.43 -0.41 -27.43
CA SER A 293 28.95 -1.61 -26.74
C SER A 293 29.45 -1.65 -25.29
N TYR A 294 28.62 -2.18 -24.39
CA TYR A 294 28.99 -2.55 -23.01
C TYR A 294 29.78 -3.86 -22.94
N SER A 295 29.71 -4.70 -23.98
CA SER A 295 30.29 -6.03 -24.03
C SER A 295 31.80 -6.16 -24.30
N PRO A 296 32.58 -5.16 -24.73
CA PRO A 296 34.03 -5.33 -24.90
C PRO A 296 34.73 -5.75 -23.60
N THR A 297 34.11 -5.47 -22.45
CA THR A 297 34.61 -5.73 -21.11
C THR A 297 33.66 -6.58 -20.25
N LEU A 298 32.41 -6.77 -20.68
CA LEU A 298 31.37 -7.52 -19.96
C LEU A 298 30.89 -8.72 -20.80
N THR A 299 30.56 -9.82 -20.14
CA THR A 299 30.06 -11.05 -20.81
C THR A 299 28.58 -11.26 -20.48
N PRO A 300 27.64 -11.01 -21.41
CA PRO A 300 26.21 -11.29 -21.21
C PRO A 300 25.88 -12.79 -21.19
N PRO A 301 24.85 -13.25 -20.46
CA PRO A 301 23.88 -12.46 -19.71
C PRO A 301 24.39 -12.02 -18.34
N LEU A 302 24.18 -10.74 -18.00
CA LEU A 302 24.67 -10.16 -16.74
C LEU A 302 23.63 -9.22 -16.13
N ASN A 303 23.41 -9.29 -14.82
CA ASN A 303 22.64 -8.26 -14.11
C ASN A 303 23.49 -7.00 -13.96
N VAL A 304 22.96 -5.90 -14.48
CA VAL A 304 23.63 -4.61 -14.51
C VAL A 304 22.72 -3.53 -13.92
N TYR A 305 23.28 -2.44 -13.45
CA TYR A 305 22.52 -1.27 -13.05
C TYR A 305 23.18 0.03 -13.53
N ALA A 306 22.38 1.06 -13.72
CA ALA A 306 22.83 2.44 -13.91
C ALA A 306 22.33 3.28 -12.75
N LYS A 307 23.22 4.07 -12.14
CA LYS A 307 22.88 4.92 -10.99
C LYS A 307 23.18 6.38 -11.31
N VAL A 308 22.15 7.21 -11.21
CA VAL A 308 22.23 8.66 -11.45
C VAL A 308 21.98 9.39 -10.14
N THR A 309 22.82 10.37 -9.83
CA THR A 309 22.74 11.18 -8.60
C THR A 309 22.85 12.68 -8.91
N GLY A 310 22.50 13.53 -7.95
CA GLY A 310 22.79 14.98 -7.99
C GLY A 310 21.88 15.83 -8.87
N CYS A 311 20.95 15.24 -9.63
CA CYS A 311 20.03 16.01 -10.49
C CYS A 311 19.24 17.05 -9.70
N THR A 312 19.36 18.33 -10.09
CA THR A 312 18.59 19.46 -9.54
C THR A 312 17.79 20.15 -10.63
N ASP A 313 16.56 20.55 -10.36
CA ASP A 313 15.78 21.41 -11.26
C ASP A 313 16.23 22.88 -11.18
N SER A 314 15.61 23.77 -11.98
CA SER A 314 15.89 25.21 -11.95
C SER A 314 15.55 25.91 -10.62
N GLY A 315 14.69 25.30 -9.80
CA GLY A 315 14.34 25.77 -8.46
C GLY A 315 15.31 25.30 -7.36
N GLY A 316 16.31 24.48 -7.72
CA GLY A 316 17.24 23.86 -6.78
C GLY A 316 16.67 22.65 -6.03
N ASN A 317 15.52 22.12 -6.46
CA ASN A 317 14.95 20.91 -5.89
C ASN A 317 15.70 19.68 -6.42
N LEU A 318 16.06 18.78 -5.51
CA LEU A 318 16.75 17.54 -5.85
C LEU A 318 15.75 16.51 -6.36
N MET A 319 16.11 15.79 -7.43
CA MET A 319 15.32 14.66 -7.92
C MET A 319 15.18 13.62 -6.80
N LEU A 320 13.97 13.11 -6.59
CA LEU A 320 13.66 12.13 -5.52
C LEU A 320 14.19 12.53 -4.13
N GLU A 321 14.17 13.83 -3.81
CA GLU A 321 14.70 14.40 -2.55
C GLU A 321 16.16 14.00 -2.25
N GLY A 322 16.97 13.78 -3.30
CA GLY A 322 18.39 13.42 -3.21
C GLY A 322 18.65 11.92 -3.18
N ALA A 323 17.63 11.07 -3.19
CA ALA A 323 17.80 9.64 -3.40
C ALA A 323 18.38 9.35 -4.79
N ALA A 324 19.26 8.35 -4.88
CA ALA A 324 19.86 7.97 -6.14
C ALA A 324 18.81 7.29 -7.05
N LEU A 325 18.74 7.71 -8.31
CA LEU A 325 17.95 7.00 -9.31
C LEU A 325 18.75 5.77 -9.76
N GLN A 326 18.31 4.58 -9.33
CA GLN A 326 18.91 3.32 -9.75
C GLN A 326 17.98 2.58 -10.72
N LEU A 327 18.51 2.29 -11.91
CA LEU A 327 17.85 1.50 -12.94
C LEU A 327 18.55 0.15 -13.04
N ASN A 328 17.82 -0.95 -12.95
CA ASN A 328 18.37 -2.29 -13.04
C ASN A 328 17.97 -2.94 -14.37
N PHE A 329 18.91 -3.63 -15.01
CA PHE A 329 18.69 -4.31 -16.28
C PHE A 329 19.37 -5.68 -16.30
N SER A 330 18.95 -6.53 -17.22
CA SER A 330 19.71 -7.69 -17.67
C SER A 330 20.38 -7.37 -19.00
N LEU A 331 21.71 -7.35 -19.03
CA LEU A 331 22.45 -7.22 -20.27
C LEU A 331 22.32 -8.53 -21.06
N VAL A 332 21.89 -8.47 -22.32
CA VAL A 332 21.71 -9.65 -23.20
C VAL A 332 22.37 -9.42 -24.57
N SER A 333 22.67 -10.51 -25.27
CA SER A 333 23.29 -10.44 -26.60
C SER A 333 22.29 -10.25 -27.74
N GLN A 334 21.06 -10.76 -27.58
CA GLN A 334 20.01 -10.70 -28.59
C GLN A 334 18.65 -10.37 -27.96
N GLN A 335 17.77 -9.78 -28.76
CA GLN A 335 16.40 -9.48 -28.38
C GLN A 335 15.48 -9.77 -29.56
N TYR A 336 14.36 -10.43 -29.28
CA TYR A 336 13.28 -10.66 -30.23
C TYR A 336 11.96 -10.14 -29.67
N TYR A 337 11.09 -9.71 -30.57
CA TYR A 337 9.82 -9.06 -30.27
C TYR A 337 8.67 -9.96 -30.72
N VAL A 338 7.62 -10.05 -29.91
CA VAL A 338 6.44 -10.88 -30.17
C VAL A 338 5.18 -10.03 -30.03
N SER A 339 4.30 -10.12 -31.02
CA SER A 339 3.01 -9.43 -31.03
C SER A 339 1.95 -10.29 -31.69
N PRO A 340 0.65 -10.21 -31.30
CA PRO A 340 -0.39 -11.05 -31.88
C PRO A 340 -0.62 -10.80 -33.38
N THR A 341 -0.21 -9.62 -33.87
CA THR A 341 -0.27 -9.24 -35.29
C THR A 341 1.05 -9.48 -36.04
N GLY A 342 2.02 -10.13 -35.40
CA GLY A 342 3.33 -10.42 -35.97
C GLY A 342 3.29 -11.52 -37.04
N ALA A 343 4.48 -11.87 -37.55
CA ALA A 343 4.66 -12.95 -38.51
C ALA A 343 5.87 -13.81 -38.10
N ASP A 344 5.64 -15.12 -37.94
CA ASP A 344 6.70 -16.05 -37.56
C ASP A 344 7.67 -16.30 -38.70
N ALA A 345 8.96 -16.11 -38.41
CA ALA A 345 10.06 -16.40 -39.31
C ALA A 345 11.33 -16.72 -38.52
N ALA A 346 12.24 -17.48 -39.13
CA ALA A 346 13.52 -17.85 -38.52
C ALA A 346 14.45 -16.63 -38.34
N ALA A 347 15.36 -16.71 -37.37
CA ALA A 347 16.37 -15.68 -37.10
C ALA A 347 17.13 -15.28 -38.39
N PRO A 348 17.42 -13.97 -38.60
CA PRO A 348 17.32 -12.86 -37.64
C PRO A 348 15.95 -12.14 -37.66
N ALA A 349 14.91 -12.71 -38.26
CA ALA A 349 13.58 -12.13 -38.22
C ALA A 349 13.07 -11.96 -36.78
N CYS A 350 12.12 -11.04 -36.57
CA CYS A 350 11.58 -10.69 -35.25
C CYS A 350 12.52 -9.92 -34.31
N SER A 351 13.70 -9.50 -34.77
CA SER A 351 14.66 -8.72 -33.98
C SER A 351 14.36 -7.21 -33.92
N SER A 352 13.25 -6.77 -34.53
CA SER A 352 12.84 -5.36 -34.56
C SER A 352 11.41 -5.15 -34.06
N PRO A 353 11.12 -4.07 -33.30
CA PRO A 353 9.78 -3.76 -32.81
C PRO A 353 8.71 -3.62 -33.91
N ILE A 354 9.09 -3.24 -35.14
CA ILE A 354 8.17 -3.02 -36.26
C ILE A 354 7.85 -4.30 -37.04
N ALA A 355 8.60 -5.37 -36.83
CA ALA A 355 8.41 -6.66 -37.49
C ALA A 355 8.52 -7.81 -36.48
N PRO A 356 7.60 -7.90 -35.49
CA PRO A 356 7.64 -8.92 -34.44
C PRO A 356 7.18 -10.31 -34.94
N CYS A 357 7.54 -11.36 -34.21
CA CYS A 357 7.01 -12.71 -34.38
C CYS A 357 5.55 -12.77 -33.92
N ALA A 358 4.78 -13.72 -34.47
CA ALA A 358 3.40 -13.99 -34.06
C ALA A 358 3.35 -14.80 -32.76
N THR A 359 4.29 -15.75 -32.60
CA THR A 359 4.32 -16.68 -31.46
C THR A 359 5.56 -16.49 -30.59
N ILE A 360 5.40 -16.78 -29.28
CA ILE A 360 6.50 -16.74 -28.32
C ILE A 360 7.48 -17.90 -28.61
N GLN A 361 6.96 -19.05 -29.01
CA GLN A 361 7.74 -20.25 -29.34
C GLN A 361 8.74 -19.98 -30.47
N GLN A 362 8.32 -19.26 -31.53
CA GLN A 362 9.22 -18.92 -32.62
C GLN A 362 10.33 -17.96 -32.16
N ALA A 363 10.00 -16.94 -31.36
CA ALA A 363 11.01 -16.03 -30.82
C ALA A 363 12.01 -16.74 -29.88
N VAL A 364 11.54 -17.65 -29.03
CA VAL A 364 12.41 -18.49 -28.20
C VAL A 364 13.30 -19.40 -29.06
N THR A 365 12.78 -19.95 -30.15
CA THR A 365 13.56 -20.75 -31.11
C THR A 365 14.67 -19.90 -31.76
N ASN A 366 14.35 -18.65 -32.12
CA ASN A 366 15.31 -17.72 -32.72
C ASN A 366 16.46 -17.34 -31.77
N CYS A 367 16.26 -17.39 -30.46
CA CYS A 367 17.32 -17.16 -29.47
C CYS A 367 18.45 -18.21 -29.50
N ALA A 368 18.17 -19.43 -29.97
CA ALA A 368 19.11 -20.55 -29.99
C ALA A 368 19.87 -20.71 -28.64
N ALA A 369 21.19 -20.96 -28.66
CA ALA A 369 22.02 -21.13 -27.47
C ALA A 369 22.59 -19.81 -26.90
N THR A 370 22.14 -18.65 -27.41
CA THR A 370 22.68 -17.34 -27.02
C THR A 370 21.90 -16.71 -25.87
N SER A 371 22.50 -15.72 -25.20
CA SER A 371 21.78 -14.96 -24.17
C SER A 371 20.78 -14.02 -24.82
N CYS A 372 19.50 -14.25 -24.55
CA CYS A 372 18.42 -13.68 -25.34
C CYS A 372 17.29 -13.15 -24.47
N LEU A 373 16.68 -12.06 -24.91
CA LEU A 373 15.42 -11.58 -24.39
C LEU A 373 14.30 -11.76 -25.43
N VAL A 374 13.16 -12.30 -25.00
CA VAL A 374 11.91 -12.21 -25.75
C VAL A 374 10.99 -11.19 -25.09
N SER A 375 10.73 -10.08 -25.78
CA SER A 375 9.79 -9.05 -25.40
C SER A 375 8.42 -9.30 -26.02
N VAL A 376 7.38 -9.35 -25.20
CA VAL A 376 6.03 -9.71 -25.64
C VAL A 376 5.08 -8.55 -25.41
N SER A 377 4.43 -8.07 -26.49
CA SER A 377 3.42 -7.02 -26.40
C SER A 377 2.13 -7.54 -25.79
N GLN A 378 1.31 -6.62 -25.27
CA GLN A 378 -0.03 -6.92 -24.79
C GLN A 378 -0.83 -7.79 -25.78
N GLY A 379 -1.71 -8.63 -25.24
CA GLY A 379 -2.51 -9.57 -26.00
C GLY A 379 -2.56 -10.94 -25.34
N THR A 380 -3.37 -11.82 -25.93
CA THR A 380 -3.54 -13.21 -25.49
C THR A 380 -2.86 -14.15 -26.49
N TYR A 381 -1.99 -15.02 -25.98
CA TYR A 381 -1.20 -15.97 -26.74
C TYR A 381 -1.59 -17.39 -26.34
N SER A 382 -2.41 -18.02 -27.18
CA SER A 382 -2.80 -19.42 -27.01
C SER A 382 -1.70 -20.35 -27.49
N VAL A 383 -1.13 -21.13 -26.60
CA VAL A 383 -0.01 -22.03 -26.92
C VAL A 383 -0.52 -23.45 -27.15
N SER A 384 -0.38 -23.94 -28.39
CA SER A 384 -0.69 -25.34 -28.75
C SER A 384 0.47 -26.30 -28.48
N THR A 385 1.68 -25.75 -28.37
CA THR A 385 2.89 -26.44 -27.95
C THR A 385 3.55 -25.63 -26.84
N PRO A 386 4.10 -26.25 -25.79
CA PRO A 386 4.71 -25.52 -24.68
C PRO A 386 5.84 -24.60 -25.13
N ILE A 387 5.99 -23.46 -24.45
CA ILE A 387 7.16 -22.61 -24.56
C ILE A 387 8.27 -23.26 -23.73
N VAL A 388 9.26 -23.84 -24.40
CA VAL A 388 10.37 -24.57 -23.75
C VAL A 388 11.57 -23.65 -23.58
N LEU A 389 11.89 -23.31 -22.34
CA LEU A 389 13.10 -22.59 -21.96
C LEU A 389 14.17 -23.61 -21.55
N SER A 390 14.99 -24.02 -22.52
CA SER A 390 16.14 -24.91 -22.31
C SER A 390 17.49 -24.20 -22.43
N GLN A 391 17.48 -22.88 -22.62
CA GLN A 391 18.64 -22.06 -22.93
C GLN A 391 18.67 -20.77 -22.09
N LYS A 392 19.61 -19.87 -22.36
CA LYS A 392 19.80 -18.58 -21.67
C LYS A 392 18.77 -17.51 -22.12
N THR A 393 17.51 -17.90 -22.22
CA THR A 393 16.42 -17.06 -22.77
C THR A 393 15.51 -16.56 -21.67
N SER A 394 15.40 -15.24 -21.53
CA SER A 394 14.44 -14.58 -20.64
C SER A 394 13.17 -14.19 -21.40
N LEU A 395 12.01 -14.26 -20.72
CA LEU A 395 10.71 -13.84 -21.22
C LEU A 395 10.22 -12.63 -20.44
N MET A 396 9.76 -11.59 -21.15
CA MET A 396 9.12 -10.44 -20.52
C MET A 396 7.88 -9.98 -21.27
N GLY A 397 6.75 -9.99 -20.59
CA GLY A 397 5.48 -9.39 -21.00
C GLY A 397 5.29 -8.00 -20.42
N GLY A 398 4.14 -7.41 -20.70
CA GLY A 398 3.75 -6.11 -20.18
C GLY A 398 4.07 -4.93 -21.09
N PHE A 399 4.39 -5.17 -22.38
CA PHE A 399 4.76 -4.10 -23.31
C PHE A 399 3.54 -3.54 -24.05
N ALA A 400 3.50 -2.22 -24.23
CA ALA A 400 2.54 -1.59 -25.14
C ALA A 400 2.78 -2.04 -26.59
N PRO A 401 1.78 -1.92 -27.48
CA PRO A 401 2.00 -2.07 -28.92
C PRO A 401 3.16 -1.17 -29.39
N GLY A 402 4.11 -1.72 -30.14
CA GLY A 402 5.32 -1.01 -30.57
C GLY A 402 6.45 -0.93 -29.53
N PHE A 403 6.29 -1.53 -28.35
CA PHE A 403 7.34 -1.75 -27.34
C PHE A 403 7.98 -0.49 -26.71
N GLY A 404 7.39 0.69 -26.91
CA GLY A 404 7.93 1.95 -26.37
C GLY A 404 7.81 2.12 -24.85
N THR A 405 6.84 1.44 -24.22
CA THR A 405 6.57 1.49 -22.77
C THR A 405 6.25 0.10 -22.22
N ARG A 406 6.59 -0.16 -20.96
CA ARG A 406 6.26 -1.42 -20.26
C ARG A 406 5.57 -1.13 -18.93
N SER A 407 4.41 -1.74 -18.71
CA SER A 407 3.67 -1.73 -17.47
C SER A 407 2.79 -2.99 -17.43
N PRO A 408 3.18 -4.05 -16.70
CA PRO A 408 2.42 -5.29 -16.65
C PRO A 408 0.98 -5.15 -16.15
N SER A 409 0.68 -4.14 -15.34
CA SER A 409 -0.68 -3.85 -14.86
C SER A 409 -1.57 -3.21 -15.94
N LYS A 410 -0.99 -2.39 -16.83
CA LYS A 410 -1.71 -1.68 -17.90
C LYS A 410 -1.76 -2.46 -19.21
N TYR A 411 -0.64 -3.06 -19.61
CA TYR A 411 -0.47 -3.73 -20.90
C TYR A 411 -0.44 -5.25 -20.73
N GLN A 412 -1.58 -5.81 -20.32
CA GLN A 412 -1.68 -7.22 -19.95
C GLN A 412 -1.27 -8.15 -21.10
N THR A 413 -0.37 -9.08 -20.79
CA THR A 413 0.13 -10.11 -21.70
C THR A 413 -0.25 -11.45 -21.13
N ILE A 414 -1.16 -12.16 -21.80
CA ILE A 414 -1.75 -13.41 -21.29
C ILE A 414 -1.23 -14.59 -22.11
N ILE A 415 -0.70 -15.61 -21.44
CA ILE A 415 -0.34 -16.90 -22.03
C ILE A 415 -1.39 -17.91 -21.57
N SER A 416 -2.10 -18.53 -22.51
CA SER A 416 -3.13 -19.54 -22.22
C SER A 416 -2.76 -20.88 -22.83
N ASP A 417 -2.81 -21.94 -22.02
CA ASP A 417 -2.47 -23.29 -22.46
C ASP A 417 -3.60 -23.94 -23.28
N ALA A 418 -3.28 -24.33 -24.50
CA ALA A 418 -4.14 -25.11 -25.40
C ALA A 418 -3.42 -26.39 -25.88
N THR A 419 -2.42 -26.86 -25.12
CA THR A 419 -1.60 -28.03 -25.50
C THR A 419 -2.43 -29.31 -25.50
N ALA A 420 -2.39 -30.06 -26.62
CA ALA A 420 -3.02 -31.37 -26.73
C ALA A 420 -2.12 -32.49 -26.18
N GLY A 421 -2.70 -33.61 -25.75
CA GLY A 421 -1.94 -34.82 -25.38
C GLY A 421 -1.12 -34.77 -24.08
N CYS A 422 -1.25 -33.71 -23.26
CA CYS A 422 -0.61 -33.58 -21.95
C CYS A 422 -1.59 -33.88 -20.79
N GLY A 423 -1.11 -33.80 -19.54
CA GLY A 423 -1.95 -33.72 -18.34
C GLY A 423 -2.52 -35.05 -17.86
N VAL A 424 -1.92 -36.17 -18.28
CA VAL A 424 -2.33 -37.53 -17.92
C VAL A 424 -1.62 -38.07 -16.68
N ALA A 425 -0.50 -37.47 -16.29
CA ALA A 425 0.28 -37.90 -15.13
C ALA A 425 0.94 -36.70 -14.43
N TYR A 426 1.24 -36.87 -13.14
CA TYR A 426 1.88 -35.87 -12.31
C TYR A 426 3.22 -35.36 -12.85
N ALA A 427 4.03 -36.24 -13.46
CA ALA A 427 5.32 -35.88 -14.04
C ALA A 427 5.23 -35.15 -15.39
N THR A 428 4.05 -35.15 -16.02
CA THR A 428 3.80 -34.54 -17.34
C THR A 428 2.51 -33.72 -17.34
N PRO A 429 2.40 -32.70 -16.45
CA PRO A 429 1.23 -31.84 -16.42
C PRO A 429 1.14 -31.05 -17.74
N CYS A 430 -0.07 -30.62 -18.10
CA CYS A 430 -0.24 -29.60 -19.13
C CYS A 430 0.33 -28.28 -18.60
N ALA A 431 1.34 -27.76 -19.30
CA ALA A 431 2.02 -26.53 -18.92
C ALA A 431 2.31 -25.68 -20.15
N PRO A 432 1.85 -24.42 -20.20
CA PRO A 432 2.15 -23.53 -21.30
C PRO A 432 3.63 -23.11 -21.32
N ILE A 433 4.30 -23.11 -20.17
CA ILE A 433 5.73 -22.81 -20.03
C ILE A 433 6.43 -23.98 -19.35
N GLN A 434 7.49 -24.48 -19.98
CA GLN A 434 8.36 -25.52 -19.44
C GLN A 434 9.79 -25.01 -19.35
N VAL A 435 10.39 -25.15 -18.18
CA VAL A 435 11.74 -24.68 -17.89
C VAL A 435 12.63 -25.89 -17.59
N THR A 436 13.66 -26.05 -18.41
CA THR A 436 14.66 -27.13 -18.35
C THR A 436 16.08 -26.57 -18.42
N THR A 437 16.22 -25.28 -18.09
CA THR A 437 17.48 -24.53 -18.21
C THR A 437 18.63 -25.28 -17.53
N PRO A 438 19.75 -25.52 -18.25
CA PRO A 438 20.92 -26.20 -17.71
C PRO A 438 21.74 -25.26 -16.81
N VAL A 439 22.90 -25.73 -16.37
CA VAL A 439 23.89 -24.97 -15.61
C VAL A 439 24.17 -23.61 -16.27
N LEU A 440 23.97 -22.54 -15.49
CA LEU A 440 24.31 -21.17 -15.83
C LEU A 440 25.56 -20.75 -15.05
N THR A 441 26.27 -19.73 -15.54
CA THR A 441 27.39 -19.16 -14.78
C THR A 441 26.88 -18.25 -13.65
N ALA A 442 27.69 -17.96 -12.63
CA ALA A 442 27.23 -17.40 -11.35
C ALA A 442 26.46 -16.06 -11.45
N ASN A 443 26.66 -15.31 -12.53
CA ASN A 443 26.03 -14.00 -12.74
C ASN A 443 24.89 -14.02 -13.77
N GLU A 444 24.61 -15.20 -14.36
CA GLU A 444 23.58 -15.38 -15.37
C GLU A 444 22.22 -15.58 -14.71
N VAL A 445 21.23 -14.83 -15.21
CA VAL A 445 19.86 -14.88 -14.72
C VAL A 445 18.89 -15.06 -15.87
N VAL A 446 18.08 -16.10 -15.81
CA VAL A 446 16.92 -16.30 -16.69
C VAL A 446 15.67 -15.77 -16.01
N LYS A 447 14.98 -14.84 -16.66
CA LYS A 447 13.82 -14.13 -16.09
C LYS A 447 12.52 -14.53 -16.78
N ILE A 448 11.43 -14.65 -16.02
CA ILE A 448 10.06 -14.71 -16.53
C ILE A 448 9.22 -13.69 -15.78
N SER A 449 8.71 -12.67 -16.49
CA SER A 449 8.00 -11.56 -15.85
C SER A 449 6.92 -10.88 -16.67
N GLY A 450 5.89 -10.40 -16.00
CA GLY A 450 4.87 -9.52 -16.56
C GLY A 450 3.81 -10.25 -17.36
N PHE A 451 3.56 -11.53 -17.04
CA PHE A 451 2.57 -12.35 -17.70
C PHE A 451 1.39 -12.69 -16.78
N GLY A 452 0.19 -12.70 -17.37
CA GLY A 452 -0.91 -13.54 -16.89
C GLY A 452 -0.74 -14.94 -17.49
N ILE A 453 -0.57 -15.97 -16.68
CA ILE A 453 -0.35 -17.35 -17.16
C ILE A 453 -1.52 -18.19 -16.70
N VAL A 454 -2.25 -18.74 -17.66
CA VAL A 454 -3.46 -19.54 -17.43
C VAL A 454 -3.21 -20.96 -17.94
N ALA A 455 -3.13 -21.91 -17.01
CA ALA A 455 -3.04 -23.33 -17.36
C ALA A 455 -4.34 -23.84 -18.00
N SER A 456 -4.28 -25.05 -18.55
CA SER A 456 -5.38 -25.61 -19.35
C SER A 456 -6.73 -25.63 -18.61
N ALA A 457 -7.79 -25.28 -19.35
CA ALA A 457 -9.19 -25.41 -18.90
C ALA A 457 -9.89 -26.64 -19.51
N ASP A 458 -9.17 -27.49 -20.23
CA ASP A 458 -9.73 -28.69 -20.86
C ASP A 458 -10.12 -29.71 -19.77
N PRO A 459 -11.41 -30.12 -19.67
CA PRO A 459 -11.90 -31.00 -18.62
C PRO A 459 -11.33 -32.43 -18.68
N THR A 460 -10.61 -32.79 -19.74
CA THR A 460 -9.90 -34.08 -19.84
C THR A 460 -8.55 -34.08 -19.11
N LYS A 461 -8.06 -32.93 -18.65
CA LYS A 461 -6.72 -32.79 -18.05
C LYS A 461 -6.78 -32.97 -16.54
N ALA A 462 -6.19 -34.06 -16.06
CA ALA A 462 -6.06 -34.36 -14.63
C ALA A 462 -4.97 -33.50 -13.97
N TYR A 463 -3.88 -33.23 -14.69
CA TYR A 463 -2.72 -32.52 -14.17
C TYR A 463 -2.43 -31.29 -15.00
N THR A 464 -2.48 -30.12 -14.38
CA THR A 464 -2.22 -28.83 -15.02
C THR A 464 -1.28 -27.99 -14.17
N THR A 465 -0.45 -27.20 -14.82
CA THR A 465 0.36 -26.20 -14.15
C THR A 465 0.59 -24.98 -15.03
N GLY A 466 0.72 -23.79 -14.46
CA GLY A 466 1.05 -22.60 -15.23
C GLY A 466 2.52 -22.60 -15.69
N ILE A 467 3.43 -22.93 -14.78
CA ILE A 467 4.86 -23.05 -15.08
C ILE A 467 5.39 -24.36 -14.51
N LEU A 468 5.98 -25.17 -15.38
CA LEU A 468 6.67 -26.40 -15.00
C LEU A 468 8.18 -26.21 -15.02
N PHE A 469 8.83 -26.41 -13.87
CA PHE A 469 10.29 -26.65 -13.82
C PHE A 469 10.53 -28.15 -13.74
N ASN A 470 11.27 -28.69 -14.70
CA ASN A 470 11.53 -30.12 -14.79
C ASN A 470 13.03 -30.37 -14.97
N GLY A 471 13.73 -30.65 -13.88
CA GLY A 471 15.18 -30.85 -13.90
C GLY A 471 15.98 -29.57 -14.19
N ALA A 472 15.42 -28.39 -13.92
CA ALA A 472 16.12 -27.13 -14.14
C ALA A 472 17.26 -26.96 -13.11
N THR A 473 18.50 -26.83 -13.58
CA THR A 473 19.70 -26.83 -12.73
C THR A 473 20.63 -25.64 -13.02
N PRO A 474 20.15 -24.39 -12.91
CA PRO A 474 20.89 -23.19 -13.28
C PRO A 474 22.13 -22.90 -12.43
N SER A 475 22.33 -23.53 -11.27
CA SER A 475 23.43 -23.25 -10.34
C SER A 475 24.82 -23.31 -11.03
N PRO A 476 25.74 -22.34 -10.79
CA PRO A 476 25.65 -21.24 -9.81
C PRO A 476 24.81 -20.02 -10.21
N GLY A 477 24.37 -19.88 -11.47
CA GLY A 477 23.39 -18.85 -11.86
C GLY A 477 21.97 -19.20 -11.40
N LEU A 478 20.96 -18.38 -11.70
CA LEU A 478 19.61 -18.56 -11.14
C LEU A 478 18.49 -18.33 -12.16
N ILE A 479 17.31 -18.86 -11.84
CA ILE A 479 16.07 -18.52 -12.54
C ILE A 479 15.22 -17.62 -11.64
N TYR A 480 14.71 -16.52 -12.19
CA TYR A 480 13.97 -15.52 -11.45
C TYR A 480 12.56 -15.29 -12.03
N ILE A 481 11.54 -15.59 -11.23
CA ILE A 481 10.13 -15.46 -11.59
C ILE A 481 9.54 -14.30 -10.82
N PHE A 482 9.12 -13.24 -11.52
CA PHE A 482 8.63 -12.04 -10.85
C PHE A 482 7.52 -11.28 -11.57
N GLN A 483 6.59 -10.69 -10.81
CA GLN A 483 5.47 -9.90 -11.34
C GLN A 483 4.59 -10.65 -12.34
N ASN A 484 4.29 -11.92 -12.05
CA ASN A 484 3.33 -12.70 -12.84
C ASN A 484 2.05 -12.94 -12.04
N ALA A 485 0.94 -13.08 -12.77
CA ALA A 485 -0.32 -13.61 -12.25
C ALA A 485 -0.52 -15.00 -12.84
N ILE A 486 -0.50 -16.05 -12.02
CA ILE A 486 -0.46 -17.44 -12.46
C ILE A 486 -1.68 -18.18 -11.91
N PHE A 487 -2.43 -18.84 -12.78
CA PHE A 487 -3.60 -19.63 -12.44
C PHE A 487 -3.45 -21.07 -12.93
N GLY A 488 -3.64 -22.03 -12.01
CA GLY A 488 -3.49 -23.46 -12.27
C GLY A 488 -4.57 -24.12 -13.12
N GLY A 489 -5.53 -23.36 -13.64
CA GLY A 489 -6.54 -23.84 -14.58
C GLY A 489 -7.81 -24.36 -13.91
N GLN A 490 -8.84 -24.63 -14.70
CA GLN A 490 -10.12 -25.19 -14.23
C GLN A 490 -10.56 -26.36 -15.12
N PRO A 491 -9.78 -27.44 -15.20
CA PRO A 491 -10.27 -28.66 -15.81
C PRO A 491 -11.35 -29.26 -14.91
N GLY A 492 -12.54 -29.56 -15.46
CA GLY A 492 -13.61 -30.27 -14.75
C GLY A 492 -13.28 -31.72 -14.33
N ALA A 493 -12.01 -32.09 -14.19
CA ALA A 493 -11.54 -33.44 -13.90
C ALA A 493 -11.43 -33.70 -12.39
N ALA A 494 -12.12 -34.72 -11.87
CA ALA A 494 -12.14 -35.02 -10.43
C ALA A 494 -10.89 -35.75 -9.88
N ALA A 495 -9.93 -36.13 -10.73
CA ALA A 495 -8.73 -36.85 -10.34
C ALA A 495 -7.49 -36.14 -10.89
N GLY A 496 -6.57 -35.72 -10.01
CA GLY A 496 -5.30 -35.09 -10.32
C GLY A 496 -4.99 -33.81 -9.50
N LEU A 497 -3.89 -33.14 -9.88
CA LEU A 497 -3.35 -31.98 -9.17
C LEU A 497 -3.27 -30.78 -10.11
N LEU A 498 -3.89 -29.68 -9.69
CA LEU A 498 -3.90 -28.42 -10.44
C LEU A 498 -3.04 -27.40 -9.70
N SER A 499 -1.94 -26.96 -10.32
CA SER A 499 -0.97 -26.11 -9.65
C SER A 499 -0.73 -24.78 -10.37
N GLY A 500 -0.39 -23.72 -9.65
CA GLY A 500 0.11 -22.50 -10.30
C GLY A 500 1.52 -22.73 -10.85
N ILE A 501 2.44 -23.12 -9.98
CA ILE A 501 3.82 -23.48 -10.32
C ILE A 501 4.13 -24.88 -9.80
N GLN A 502 4.77 -25.71 -10.63
CA GLN A 502 5.28 -27.01 -10.22
C GLN A 502 6.79 -27.09 -10.46
N MET A 503 7.54 -27.32 -9.39
CA MET A 503 8.99 -27.51 -9.41
C MET A 503 9.30 -28.98 -9.15
N MET A 504 9.97 -29.64 -10.09
CA MET A 504 10.40 -31.03 -9.96
C MET A 504 11.91 -31.15 -10.17
N ASN A 505 12.61 -31.71 -9.19
CA ASN A 505 14.05 -31.97 -9.24
C ASN A 505 14.87 -30.74 -9.72
N SER A 506 14.45 -29.54 -9.33
CA SER A 506 15.00 -28.28 -9.85
C SER A 506 15.66 -27.48 -8.73
N ASN A 507 16.69 -26.68 -9.03
CA ASN A 507 17.42 -25.92 -8.02
C ASN A 507 17.65 -24.45 -8.40
N ASN A 508 18.01 -23.63 -7.40
CA ASN A 508 18.36 -22.22 -7.54
C ASN A 508 17.31 -21.37 -8.29
N ILE A 509 16.04 -21.56 -7.91
CA ILE A 509 14.89 -20.80 -8.41
C ILE A 509 14.48 -19.77 -7.37
N ILE A 510 14.28 -18.53 -7.79
CA ILE A 510 13.76 -17.44 -6.97
C ILE A 510 12.39 -17.03 -7.51
N ILE A 511 11.38 -17.00 -6.64
CA ILE A 511 10.00 -16.65 -6.98
C ILE A 511 9.59 -15.46 -6.10
N GLU A 512 9.36 -14.30 -6.71
CA GLU A 512 9.05 -13.07 -5.96
C GLU A 512 7.96 -12.21 -6.58
N TYR A 513 7.16 -11.53 -5.74
CA TYR A 513 6.15 -10.56 -6.20
C TYR A 513 5.15 -11.13 -7.22
N ASN A 514 4.83 -12.43 -7.14
CA ASN A 514 3.82 -13.06 -7.99
C ASN A 514 2.51 -13.24 -7.23
N THR A 515 1.40 -13.23 -7.98
CA THR A 515 0.11 -13.75 -7.55
C THR A 515 -0.04 -15.14 -8.13
N ILE A 516 -0.06 -16.17 -7.29
CA ILE A 516 -0.06 -17.57 -7.71
C ILE A 516 -1.26 -18.26 -7.09
N THR A 517 -2.13 -18.79 -7.95
CA THR A 517 -3.34 -19.49 -7.53
C THR A 517 -3.36 -20.87 -8.16
N GLY A 518 -3.63 -21.89 -7.34
CA GLY A 518 -3.93 -23.24 -7.82
C GLY A 518 -5.16 -23.27 -8.70
N GLY A 519 -5.48 -24.46 -9.22
CA GLY A 519 -6.67 -24.61 -10.06
C GLY A 519 -7.96 -24.86 -9.30
N THR A 520 -9.04 -25.13 -10.03
CA THR A 520 -10.32 -25.57 -9.46
C THR A 520 -10.88 -26.79 -10.20
N GLY A 521 -11.70 -27.59 -9.51
CA GLY A 521 -12.32 -28.81 -10.08
C GLY A 521 -11.53 -30.10 -9.83
N GLY A 522 -10.21 -30.01 -9.68
CA GLY A 522 -9.30 -31.13 -9.38
C GLY A 522 -9.48 -31.76 -7.99
N SER A 523 -8.99 -32.99 -7.81
CA SER A 523 -8.93 -33.62 -6.48
C SER A 523 -7.99 -32.88 -5.54
N ALA A 524 -6.87 -32.41 -6.08
CA ALA A 524 -5.87 -31.64 -5.37
C ALA A 524 -5.61 -30.31 -6.09
N SER A 525 -5.35 -29.26 -5.32
CA SER A 525 -4.97 -27.96 -5.86
C SER A 525 -3.87 -27.33 -5.01
N ALA A 526 -2.90 -26.71 -5.68
CA ALA A 526 -1.76 -26.07 -5.02
C ALA A 526 -1.38 -24.75 -5.67
N GLY A 527 -1.06 -23.71 -4.89
CA GLY A 527 -0.45 -22.52 -5.47
C GLY A 527 0.92 -22.86 -6.05
N ILE A 528 1.81 -23.38 -5.19
CA ILE A 528 3.14 -23.85 -5.57
C ILE A 528 3.32 -25.30 -5.11
N VAL A 529 3.91 -26.12 -5.98
CA VAL A 529 4.39 -27.47 -5.65
C VAL A 529 5.91 -27.49 -5.74
N ALA A 530 6.59 -27.81 -4.65
CA ALA A 530 8.03 -27.98 -4.57
C ALA A 530 8.38 -29.45 -4.31
N ASP A 531 8.76 -30.16 -5.37
CA ASP A 531 9.08 -31.59 -5.36
C ASP A 531 10.59 -31.79 -5.56
N ALA A 532 11.28 -32.28 -4.53
CA ALA A 532 12.73 -32.49 -4.52
C ALA A 532 13.52 -31.28 -5.07
N SER A 533 13.08 -30.06 -4.74
CA SER A 533 13.55 -28.83 -5.39
C SER A 533 14.06 -27.79 -4.39
N SER A 534 15.01 -26.96 -4.83
CA SER A 534 15.64 -25.91 -4.02
C SER A 534 15.33 -24.51 -4.56
N GLY A 535 15.10 -23.55 -3.68
CA GLY A 535 14.82 -22.18 -4.08
C GLY A 535 14.44 -21.24 -2.94
N ILE A 536 14.10 -20.01 -3.31
CA ILE A 536 13.59 -18.96 -2.42
C ILE A 536 12.22 -18.53 -2.95
N ILE A 537 11.21 -18.55 -2.08
CA ILE A 537 9.86 -18.09 -2.36
C ILE A 537 9.63 -16.90 -1.43
N SER A 538 9.60 -15.67 -1.96
CA SER A 538 9.47 -14.47 -1.13
C SER A 538 8.51 -13.41 -1.66
N TRP A 539 7.78 -12.74 -0.77
CA TRP A 539 6.87 -11.64 -1.14
C TRP A 539 5.80 -11.98 -2.18
N ASN A 540 5.34 -13.23 -2.21
CA ASN A 540 4.27 -13.68 -3.09
C ASN A 540 2.92 -13.74 -2.37
N ARG A 541 1.86 -13.70 -3.18
CA ARG A 541 0.49 -14.03 -2.76
C ARG A 541 0.16 -15.39 -3.35
N ILE A 542 0.05 -16.42 -2.51
CA ILE A 542 -0.02 -17.81 -2.94
C ILE A 542 -1.29 -18.45 -2.39
N SER A 543 -2.17 -18.97 -3.24
CA SER A 543 -3.42 -19.61 -2.80
C SER A 543 -3.61 -20.98 -3.45
N GLY A 544 -4.09 -21.96 -2.68
CA GLY A 544 -4.46 -23.27 -3.22
C GLY A 544 -5.77 -23.28 -4.02
N HIS A 545 -6.65 -22.30 -3.82
CA HIS A 545 -8.01 -22.28 -4.36
C HIS A 545 -8.87 -23.48 -3.86
N SER A 546 -9.72 -24.06 -4.70
CA SER A 546 -10.75 -25.03 -4.29
C SER A 546 -10.42 -26.42 -4.85
N SER A 547 -10.67 -27.47 -4.06
CA SER A 547 -10.48 -28.86 -4.50
C SER A 547 -11.74 -29.69 -4.24
N THR A 548 -11.88 -30.81 -4.97
CA THR A 548 -13.01 -31.74 -4.86
C THR A 548 -12.60 -33.02 -4.12
N GLY A 549 -13.58 -33.69 -3.51
CA GLY A 549 -13.37 -34.92 -2.74
C GLY A 549 -12.97 -34.69 -1.28
N GLY A 550 -12.75 -35.78 -0.54
CA GLY A 550 -12.50 -35.72 0.90
C GLY A 550 -11.46 -36.70 1.45
N ILE A 551 -10.89 -37.57 0.62
CA ILE A 551 -9.92 -38.58 1.08
C ILE A 551 -8.56 -37.93 1.24
N PHE A 552 -8.12 -37.70 2.47
CA PHE A 552 -6.78 -37.21 2.76
C PHE A 552 -5.75 -38.37 2.73
N PRO A 553 -4.52 -38.21 2.20
CA PRO A 553 -3.91 -37.00 1.62
C PRO A 553 -4.10 -36.86 0.09
N VAL A 554 -5.03 -37.59 -0.51
CA VAL A 554 -5.26 -37.58 -1.97
C VAL A 554 -5.98 -36.32 -2.43
N ASN A 555 -6.94 -35.85 -1.64
CA ASN A 555 -7.72 -34.64 -1.90
C ASN A 555 -7.30 -33.52 -0.95
N TYR A 556 -6.86 -32.38 -1.47
CA TYR A 556 -6.55 -31.21 -0.64
C TYR A 556 -6.47 -29.93 -1.47
N SER A 557 -6.57 -28.79 -0.79
CA SER A 557 -6.13 -27.51 -1.32
C SER A 557 -5.00 -26.98 -0.44
N ALA A 558 -3.86 -26.64 -1.03
CA ALA A 558 -2.69 -26.14 -0.32
C ALA A 558 -2.19 -24.83 -0.93
N GLY A 559 -1.81 -23.86 -0.11
CA GLY A 559 -1.06 -22.71 -0.64
C GLY A 559 0.27 -23.16 -1.23
N ILE A 560 1.07 -23.83 -0.41
CA ILE A 560 2.35 -24.43 -0.82
C ILE A 560 2.35 -25.91 -0.45
N ASP A 561 2.65 -26.75 -1.42
CA ASP A 561 2.86 -28.19 -1.25
C ASP A 561 4.35 -28.52 -1.42
N ILE A 562 4.94 -29.16 -0.43
CA ILE A 562 6.35 -29.54 -0.41
C ILE A 562 6.44 -31.06 -0.28
N ARG A 563 7.17 -31.70 -1.19
CA ARG A 563 7.25 -33.15 -1.22
C ARG A 563 8.61 -33.69 -1.67
N ASN A 564 8.90 -34.92 -1.25
CA ASN A 564 10.10 -35.69 -1.61
C ASN A 564 11.44 -34.95 -1.46
N MET A 565 11.50 -34.01 -0.53
CA MET A 565 12.73 -33.26 -0.26
C MET A 565 13.81 -34.22 0.28
N ASN A 566 15.06 -34.04 -0.12
CA ASN A 566 16.22 -34.74 0.42
C ASN A 566 17.28 -33.77 0.99
N LEU A 567 18.35 -34.31 1.61
CA LEU A 567 19.40 -33.50 2.27
C LEU A 567 20.13 -32.51 1.35
N ALA A 568 20.11 -32.73 0.03
CA ALA A 568 20.71 -31.81 -0.95
C ALA A 568 19.78 -30.63 -1.30
N ASN A 569 18.51 -30.69 -0.90
CA ASN A 569 17.55 -29.64 -1.19
C ASN A 569 17.51 -28.58 -0.08
N THR A 570 17.39 -27.31 -0.47
CA THR A 570 17.23 -26.17 0.44
C THR A 570 16.11 -25.28 -0.06
N LEU A 571 15.08 -25.04 0.76
CA LEU A 571 13.92 -24.23 0.41
C LEU A 571 13.68 -23.18 1.49
N VAL A 572 13.63 -21.91 1.09
CA VAL A 572 13.26 -20.81 1.99
C VAL A 572 11.95 -20.21 1.53
N VAL A 573 10.99 -20.13 2.43
CA VAL A 573 9.68 -19.49 2.22
C VAL A 573 9.59 -18.33 3.19
N ASN A 574 9.66 -17.11 2.66
CA ASN A 574 9.79 -15.92 3.48
C ASN A 574 8.83 -14.78 3.09
N SER A 575 8.19 -14.14 4.05
CA SER A 575 7.39 -12.93 3.83
C SER A 575 6.30 -13.07 2.75
N ASN A 576 5.67 -14.24 2.66
CA ASN A 576 4.56 -14.50 1.74
C ASN A 576 3.20 -14.39 2.44
N SER A 577 2.18 -14.01 1.68
CA SER A 577 0.78 -14.14 2.05
C SER A 577 0.23 -15.43 1.47
N ILE A 578 -0.13 -16.39 2.32
CA ILE A 578 -0.52 -17.75 1.95
C ILE A 578 -2.01 -17.97 2.26
N ASN A 579 -2.73 -18.42 1.23
CA ASN A 579 -4.19 -18.49 1.11
C ASN A 579 -4.95 -17.17 1.36
N PRO A 580 -4.49 -15.99 0.86
CA PRO A 580 -5.26 -14.76 0.97
C PRO A 580 -6.60 -14.83 0.25
N LEU A 581 -6.71 -15.61 -0.84
CA LEU A 581 -7.96 -15.75 -1.59
C LEU A 581 -9.07 -16.39 -0.74
N ALA A 582 -8.77 -17.51 -0.07
CA ALA A 582 -9.73 -18.17 0.81
C ALA A 582 -10.07 -17.33 2.04
N TYR A 583 -9.16 -16.45 2.49
CA TYR A 583 -9.42 -15.55 3.60
C TYR A 583 -10.48 -14.48 3.26
N ILE A 584 -10.41 -13.92 2.05
CA ILE A 584 -11.36 -12.86 1.62
C ILE A 584 -12.63 -13.41 0.96
N ASP A 585 -12.57 -14.62 0.39
CA ASP A 585 -13.67 -15.25 -0.32
C ASP A 585 -14.06 -16.59 0.34
N PRO A 586 -15.15 -16.60 1.15
CA PRO A 586 -15.66 -17.81 1.79
C PRO A 586 -16.13 -18.90 0.82
N SER A 587 -16.35 -18.59 -0.47
CA SER A 587 -16.74 -19.59 -1.47
C SER A 587 -15.59 -20.52 -1.85
N VAL A 588 -14.35 -20.09 -1.63
CA VAL A 588 -13.15 -20.90 -1.86
C VAL A 588 -12.99 -21.88 -0.71
N THR A 589 -13.34 -23.13 -0.96
CA THR A 589 -13.44 -24.21 0.04
C THR A 589 -12.84 -25.51 -0.48
N ALA A 590 -12.41 -26.35 0.45
CA ALA A 590 -11.94 -27.72 0.19
C ALA A 590 -12.18 -28.54 1.46
N THR A 591 -12.45 -29.85 1.34
CA THR A 591 -12.62 -30.69 2.54
C THR A 591 -11.38 -30.68 3.42
N ASN A 592 -10.21 -30.78 2.78
CA ASN A 592 -8.90 -30.72 3.42
C ASN A 592 -8.18 -29.48 2.90
N PHE A 593 -8.06 -28.43 3.72
CA PHE A 593 -7.46 -27.15 3.30
C PHE A 593 -6.24 -26.85 4.17
N LEU A 594 -5.11 -26.56 3.53
CA LEU A 594 -3.81 -26.38 4.16
C LEU A 594 -3.18 -25.06 3.71
N GLY A 595 -2.53 -24.36 4.64
CA GLY A 595 -1.64 -23.26 4.28
C GLY A 595 -0.39 -23.79 3.59
N ILE A 596 0.43 -24.49 4.37
CA ILE A 596 1.62 -25.20 3.90
C ILE A 596 1.48 -26.69 4.23
N PHE A 597 1.68 -27.52 3.21
CA PHE A 597 1.60 -28.96 3.33
C PHE A 597 2.94 -29.60 3.00
N LEU A 598 3.58 -30.23 3.98
CA LEU A 598 4.78 -31.03 3.78
C LEU A 598 4.40 -32.50 3.84
N GLN A 599 4.74 -33.25 2.79
CA GLN A 599 4.46 -34.68 2.70
C GLN A 599 5.73 -35.44 2.27
N ALA A 600 6.00 -36.57 2.91
CA ALA A 600 7.13 -37.39 2.51
C ALA A 600 6.77 -38.84 2.31
N SER A 601 7.32 -39.40 1.23
CA SER A 601 7.64 -40.82 1.13
C SER A 601 9.06 -41.13 1.63
N ASN A 602 9.99 -40.16 1.71
CA ASN A 602 11.39 -40.35 2.13
C ASN A 602 11.90 -39.15 2.98
N VAL A 603 12.61 -39.42 4.08
CA VAL A 603 12.85 -38.51 5.22
C VAL A 603 14.30 -38.01 5.37
N ASN A 604 14.45 -36.89 6.10
CA ASN A 604 15.66 -36.28 6.68
C ASN A 604 16.16 -34.94 6.09
N THR A 605 15.31 -34.05 5.56
CA THR A 605 15.80 -32.70 5.21
C THR A 605 15.79 -31.76 6.41
N THR A 606 16.87 -31.03 6.62
CA THR A 606 16.97 -30.00 7.67
C THR A 606 16.96 -28.57 7.14
N ASN A 607 16.84 -28.39 5.82
CA ASN A 607 17.12 -27.14 5.14
C ASN A 607 15.84 -26.50 4.55
N ILE A 608 14.72 -26.63 5.27
CA ILE A 608 13.47 -25.94 4.93
C ILE A 608 13.19 -24.92 6.03
N THR A 609 13.06 -23.64 5.65
CA THR A 609 12.81 -22.54 6.58
C THR A 609 11.59 -21.76 6.16
N PHE A 610 10.69 -21.52 7.11
CA PHE A 610 9.50 -20.69 6.99
C PHE A 610 9.66 -19.46 7.89
N LEU A 611 9.80 -18.28 7.28
CA LEU A 611 10.08 -17.05 8.01
C LEU A 611 9.08 -15.95 7.66
N GLY A 612 8.51 -15.29 8.66
CA GLY A 612 7.78 -14.03 8.41
C GLY A 612 6.57 -14.16 7.49
N ASN A 613 5.95 -15.35 7.35
CA ASN A 613 4.80 -15.52 6.47
C ASN A 613 3.48 -15.29 7.21
N SER A 614 2.45 -14.86 6.48
CA SER A 614 1.06 -14.89 6.95
C SER A 614 0.35 -16.09 6.32
N ILE A 615 -0.04 -17.06 7.14
CA ILE A 615 -0.45 -18.40 6.70
C ILE A 615 -1.87 -18.70 7.16
N TYR A 616 -2.80 -18.76 6.20
CA TYR A 616 -4.18 -19.14 6.48
C TYR A 616 -4.48 -20.60 6.13
N SER A 617 -5.14 -21.32 7.04
CA SER A 617 -5.50 -22.73 6.83
C SER A 617 -6.57 -22.95 5.76
N GLY A 618 -7.27 -21.90 5.32
CA GLY A 618 -8.39 -22.01 4.38
C GLY A 618 -9.71 -22.46 5.03
N ASN A 619 -10.76 -22.51 4.22
CA ASN A 619 -12.15 -22.79 4.62
C ASN A 619 -12.51 -24.28 4.43
N GLY A 620 -11.87 -25.16 5.21
CA GLY A 620 -12.13 -26.61 5.15
C GLY A 620 -12.66 -27.21 6.45
N ALA A 621 -12.76 -28.54 6.52
CA ALA A 621 -13.19 -29.22 7.74
C ALA A 621 -12.11 -29.09 8.82
N ALA A 622 -12.50 -28.71 10.04
CA ALA A 622 -11.57 -28.42 11.15
C ALA A 622 -10.63 -29.60 11.48
N ALA A 623 -11.14 -30.84 11.40
CA ALA A 623 -10.36 -32.05 11.64
C ALA A 623 -9.16 -32.18 10.70
N ASN A 624 -9.30 -31.72 9.45
CA ASN A 624 -8.31 -31.99 8.39
C ASN A 624 -7.59 -30.74 7.89
N SER A 625 -8.07 -29.55 8.26
CA SER A 625 -7.50 -28.29 7.80
C SER A 625 -6.53 -27.71 8.82
N LYS A 626 -5.39 -27.20 8.35
CA LYS A 626 -4.23 -26.80 9.18
C LYS A 626 -3.52 -25.60 8.55
N ALA A 627 -2.94 -24.71 9.36
CA ALA A 627 -2.10 -23.65 8.81
C ALA A 627 -0.79 -24.25 8.26
N VAL A 628 -0.13 -25.12 9.03
CA VAL A 628 1.06 -25.87 8.60
C VAL A 628 0.92 -27.34 9.01
N SER A 629 1.18 -28.25 8.08
CA SER A 629 1.12 -29.70 8.31
C SER A 629 2.41 -30.38 7.86
N TYR A 630 3.11 -30.99 8.81
CA TYR A 630 4.30 -31.81 8.61
C TYR A 630 3.92 -33.30 8.64
N ASN A 631 3.67 -33.89 7.47
CA ASN A 631 3.43 -35.32 7.31
C ASN A 631 4.70 -36.07 6.91
N MET A 632 5.73 -35.97 7.76
CA MET A 632 7.04 -36.58 7.57
C MET A 632 7.51 -37.27 8.87
N LEU A 633 8.36 -38.31 8.76
CA LEU A 633 8.78 -39.15 9.90
C LEU A 633 9.93 -38.58 10.76
N SER A 634 10.64 -37.53 10.28
CA SER A 634 11.78 -36.89 10.94
C SER A 634 12.15 -35.63 10.15
N SER A 635 11.93 -34.45 10.73
CA SER A 635 12.33 -33.17 10.12
C SER A 635 12.76 -32.17 11.19
N LYS A 636 13.79 -31.37 10.87
CA LYS A 636 14.04 -30.13 11.60
C LYS A 636 12.98 -29.15 11.16
N ILE A 637 12.18 -28.66 12.11
CA ILE A 637 11.23 -27.58 11.83
C ILE A 637 11.98 -26.26 12.02
N ALA A 638 11.95 -25.37 11.03
CA ALA A 638 12.36 -23.98 11.18
C ALA A 638 11.18 -23.09 10.79
N LEU A 639 10.43 -22.67 11.82
CA LEU A 639 9.21 -21.87 11.71
C LEU A 639 9.38 -20.64 12.60
N GLU A 640 9.68 -19.51 11.99
CA GLU A 640 10.09 -18.31 12.70
C GLU A 640 9.27 -17.08 12.27
N ASN A 641 8.79 -16.28 13.20
CA ASN A 641 8.10 -15.01 12.91
C ASN A 641 6.83 -15.11 12.04
N ASN A 642 6.12 -16.24 12.02
CA ASN A 642 4.95 -16.43 11.16
C ASN A 642 3.63 -16.13 11.89
N GLN A 643 2.63 -15.62 11.16
CA GLN A 643 1.22 -15.59 11.58
C GLN A 643 0.54 -16.87 11.11
N LEU A 644 0.12 -17.74 12.02
CA LEU A 644 -0.66 -18.94 11.70
C LEU A 644 -2.12 -18.67 12.05
N ILE A 645 -2.98 -18.69 11.03
CA ILE A 645 -4.35 -18.21 11.11
C ILE A 645 -5.30 -19.33 10.70
N THR A 646 -6.32 -19.57 11.52
CA THR A 646 -7.42 -20.48 11.20
C THR A 646 -8.78 -19.78 11.32
N PRO A 647 -9.82 -20.24 10.60
CA PRO A 647 -11.12 -19.56 10.56
C PRO A 647 -11.87 -19.58 11.89
N SER A 648 -11.70 -20.64 12.70
CA SER A 648 -12.39 -20.77 13.98
C SER A 648 -11.65 -21.68 14.96
N PRO A 649 -11.90 -21.56 16.28
CA PRO A 649 -11.14 -22.27 17.31
C PRO A 649 -11.09 -23.80 17.17
N GLY A 650 -12.00 -24.44 16.43
CA GLY A 650 -12.00 -25.90 16.27
C GLY A 650 -10.82 -26.49 15.50
N PHE A 651 -9.98 -25.64 14.91
CA PHE A 651 -8.88 -26.04 14.04
C PHE A 651 -7.57 -26.25 14.82
N THR A 652 -6.61 -26.88 14.15
CA THR A 652 -5.23 -27.00 14.62
C THR A 652 -4.34 -26.12 13.76
N CYS A 653 -3.48 -25.30 14.36
CA CYS A 653 -2.59 -24.44 13.60
C CYS A 653 -1.39 -25.22 13.03
N LEU A 654 -0.59 -25.84 13.89
CA LEU A 654 0.57 -26.65 13.52
C LEU A 654 0.31 -28.13 13.77
N TYR A 655 0.48 -28.95 12.74
CA TYR A 655 0.43 -30.41 12.86
C TYR A 655 1.78 -31.02 12.51
N HIS A 656 2.21 -32.01 13.30
CA HIS A 656 3.38 -32.81 13.03
C HIS A 656 3.07 -34.30 13.23
N ALA A 657 3.37 -35.11 12.21
CA ALA A 657 3.08 -36.54 12.18
C ALA A 657 3.99 -37.39 13.09
N THR A 658 5.06 -36.79 13.62
CA THR A 658 5.99 -37.39 14.58
C THR A 658 6.42 -36.38 15.63
N THR A 659 7.31 -36.74 16.56
CA THR A 659 7.95 -35.80 17.48
C THR A 659 8.95 -34.91 16.76
N SER A 660 8.96 -33.60 17.05
CA SER A 660 9.97 -32.66 16.54
C SER A 660 11.39 -33.06 16.95
N SER A 661 12.33 -32.85 16.04
CA SER A 661 13.76 -33.00 16.35
C SER A 661 14.20 -31.93 17.33
N ALA A 662 15.14 -32.25 18.23
CA ALA A 662 15.76 -31.29 19.16
C ALA A 662 16.50 -30.13 18.44
N ALA A 663 16.77 -30.26 17.14
CA ALA A 663 17.34 -29.19 16.31
C ALA A 663 16.29 -28.21 15.75
N SER A 664 15.00 -28.44 16.03
CA SER A 664 13.90 -27.60 15.55
C SER A 664 13.88 -26.24 16.24
N SER A 665 13.55 -25.20 15.47
CA SER A 665 13.33 -23.83 15.90
C SER A 665 11.89 -23.45 15.55
N ILE A 666 11.04 -23.35 16.57
CA ILE A 666 9.67 -22.83 16.47
C ILE A 666 9.60 -21.72 17.50
N GLN A 667 9.72 -20.48 17.06
CA GLN A 667 9.79 -19.31 17.94
C GLN A 667 9.37 -18.02 17.22
N GLY A 668 8.85 -17.05 17.97
CA GLY A 668 8.38 -15.78 17.43
C GLY A 668 7.13 -15.87 16.57
N ASN A 669 6.42 -17.02 16.55
CA ASN A 669 5.21 -17.18 15.76
C ASN A 669 3.99 -16.74 16.57
N ASN A 670 2.93 -16.31 15.87
CA ASN A 670 1.64 -16.05 16.49
C ASN A 670 0.59 -17.03 15.97
N PHE A 671 -0.04 -17.77 16.89
CA PHE A 671 -1.07 -18.77 16.62
C PHE A 671 -2.44 -18.17 16.92
N TYR A 672 -3.24 -17.93 15.88
CA TYR A 672 -4.54 -17.28 16.02
C TYR A 672 -5.69 -18.09 15.45
N GLY A 673 -6.78 -18.13 16.22
CA GLY A 673 -8.03 -18.75 15.82
C GLY A 673 -8.05 -20.27 15.97
N CYS A 674 -7.07 -20.91 16.60
CA CYS A 674 -7.02 -22.37 16.81
C CYS A 674 -7.01 -22.72 18.31
N SER A 675 -7.69 -23.81 18.70
CA SER A 675 -7.68 -24.34 20.07
C SER A 675 -6.51 -25.27 20.31
N THR A 676 -6.04 -25.94 19.26
CA THR A 676 -4.80 -26.72 19.28
C THR A 676 -3.73 -25.93 18.55
N LEU A 677 -2.81 -25.32 19.29
CA LEU A 677 -1.74 -24.51 18.70
C LEU A 677 -0.78 -25.41 17.93
N ALA A 678 -0.35 -26.50 18.56
CA ALA A 678 0.46 -27.54 17.94
C ALA A 678 -0.01 -28.95 18.35
N TYR A 679 0.13 -29.90 17.43
CA TYR A 679 -0.16 -31.31 17.66
C TYR A 679 1.00 -32.17 17.14
N GLU A 680 1.54 -33.04 18.00
CA GLU A 680 2.57 -34.02 17.63
C GLU A 680 2.05 -35.45 17.78
N ASN A 681 1.88 -36.15 16.66
CA ASN A 681 1.42 -37.53 16.63
C ASN A 681 2.50 -38.48 17.19
N GLY A 682 2.08 -39.44 18.03
CA GLY A 682 2.99 -40.32 18.78
C GLY A 682 3.37 -39.83 20.18
N THR A 683 2.90 -38.64 20.58
CA THR A 683 2.93 -38.16 21.97
C THR A 683 1.52 -38.14 22.57
N ALA A 684 1.42 -38.15 23.92
CA ALA A 684 0.14 -37.96 24.60
C ALA A 684 -0.34 -36.49 24.62
N THR A 685 0.40 -35.57 23.99
CA THR A 685 0.32 -34.14 24.27
C THR A 685 -0.10 -33.33 23.04
N SER A 686 -1.34 -32.84 23.07
CA SER A 686 -1.74 -31.68 22.29
C SER A 686 -1.34 -30.41 23.04
N TYR A 687 -0.81 -29.42 22.34
CA TYR A 687 -0.38 -28.15 22.94
C TYR A 687 -1.50 -27.12 22.79
N GLY A 688 -2.18 -26.84 23.90
CA GLY A 688 -3.30 -25.90 23.98
C GLY A 688 -2.92 -24.52 24.54
N GLY A 689 -1.66 -24.34 24.97
CA GLY A 689 -1.21 -23.08 25.56
C GLY A 689 0.29 -22.81 25.36
N ILE A 690 0.70 -21.60 25.72
CA ILE A 690 2.09 -21.13 25.64
C ILE A 690 2.53 -20.70 27.04
N CYS A 691 3.66 -21.24 27.50
CA CYS A 691 4.24 -21.07 28.82
C CYS A 691 5.76 -20.92 28.75
N PRO A 692 6.37 -20.04 29.57
CA PRO A 692 7.82 -19.90 29.59
C PRO A 692 8.53 -21.20 30.01
N GLY A 693 9.58 -21.56 29.27
CA GLY A 693 10.40 -22.75 29.52
C GLY A 693 9.87 -24.06 28.91
N GLY A 694 8.80 -24.01 28.09
CA GLY A 694 8.36 -25.15 27.29
C GLY A 694 9.41 -25.61 26.26
N ILE A 695 9.34 -26.88 25.86
CA ILE A 695 10.39 -27.60 25.09
C ILE A 695 10.50 -27.08 23.64
N ILE A 696 9.49 -26.36 23.14
CA ILE A 696 9.38 -25.85 21.76
C ILE A 696 8.75 -24.45 21.82
N GLY A 697 9.52 -23.35 21.78
CA GLY A 697 8.94 -22.00 21.73
C GLY A 697 8.06 -21.61 22.94
N GLY A 698 8.11 -22.39 24.03
CA GLY A 698 7.17 -22.27 25.14
C GLY A 698 5.84 -23.04 25.00
N LEU A 699 5.60 -23.82 23.95
CA LEU A 699 4.39 -24.64 23.83
C LEU A 699 4.21 -25.60 25.02
N SER A 700 3.00 -25.63 25.59
CA SER A 700 2.66 -26.42 26.78
C SER A 700 1.38 -27.23 26.58
N SER A 701 1.41 -28.49 27.03
CA SER A 701 0.26 -29.39 27.10
C SER A 701 -0.53 -29.25 28.42
N THR A 702 -0.03 -28.44 29.35
CA THR A 702 -0.64 -28.21 30.67
C THR A 702 -1.08 -26.75 30.78
N ALA A 703 -2.26 -26.51 31.34
CA ALA A 703 -2.74 -25.16 31.64
C ALA A 703 -1.79 -24.47 32.63
N CYS A 704 -1.26 -23.31 32.25
CA CYS A 704 -0.36 -22.54 33.10
C CYS A 704 -1.15 -21.59 34.01
N GLY A 705 -0.73 -21.51 35.27
CA GLY A 705 -1.42 -20.74 36.30
C GLY A 705 -1.47 -19.23 36.04
N VAL A 706 -0.56 -18.71 35.21
CA VAL A 706 -0.54 -17.34 34.67
C VAL A 706 0.29 -17.34 33.36
N PRO A 707 -0.14 -16.68 32.26
CA PRO A 707 0.74 -16.41 31.13
C PRO A 707 1.79 -15.38 31.58
N THR A 708 3.00 -15.82 31.90
CA THR A 708 4.13 -14.92 32.10
C THR A 708 4.79 -14.70 30.74
N TYR A 709 4.57 -13.51 30.18
CA TYR A 709 5.29 -13.07 28.98
C TYR A 709 6.75 -12.82 29.36
N LEU A 710 7.69 -13.48 28.67
CA LEU A 710 9.11 -13.30 28.93
C LEU A 710 9.53 -11.88 28.54
N SER A 711 10.47 -11.31 29.31
CA SER A 711 11.10 -10.02 29.00
C SER A 711 12.61 -10.18 28.91
N GLY A 712 13.27 -9.34 28.11
CA GLY A 712 14.71 -9.43 27.88
C GLY A 712 15.12 -10.50 26.86
N THR A 713 16.36 -11.01 26.95
CA THR A 713 16.95 -11.94 25.95
C THR A 713 16.19 -13.26 25.78
N SER A 714 15.43 -13.69 26.80
CA SER A 714 14.60 -14.90 26.78
C SER A 714 13.26 -14.73 26.06
N ALA A 715 12.84 -13.50 25.72
CA ALA A 715 11.64 -13.25 24.92
C ALA A 715 11.79 -13.75 23.46
N ALA A 716 13.03 -13.90 22.98
CA ALA A 716 13.33 -14.33 21.60
C ALA A 716 12.90 -15.78 21.33
N SER A 717 12.76 -16.59 22.37
CA SER A 717 12.45 -18.01 22.24
C SER A 717 10.98 -18.33 22.52
N GLN A 718 10.09 -17.34 22.47
CA GLN A 718 8.67 -17.50 22.81
C GLN A 718 7.76 -17.34 21.59
N ASP A 719 6.71 -18.15 21.52
CA ASP A 719 5.57 -17.97 20.61
C ASP A 719 4.42 -17.19 21.26
N TYR A 720 3.43 -16.80 20.48
CA TYR A 720 2.29 -15.98 20.89
C TYR A 720 0.97 -16.61 20.45
N ALA A 721 -0.11 -16.29 21.16
CA ALA A 721 -1.47 -16.74 20.84
C ALA A 721 -2.47 -15.60 21.02
N GLN A 722 -2.26 -14.51 20.29
CA GLN A 722 -2.97 -13.25 20.47
C GLN A 722 -3.66 -12.80 19.18
N ALA A 723 -4.74 -12.05 19.33
CA ALA A 723 -5.53 -11.57 18.20
C ALA A 723 -4.76 -10.49 17.40
N PRO A 724 -4.45 -10.75 16.11
CA PRO A 724 -3.73 -9.80 15.27
C PRO A 724 -4.60 -8.65 14.75
N ASN A 725 -5.94 -8.70 14.87
CA ASN A 725 -6.88 -7.65 14.45
C ASN A 725 -6.54 -7.02 13.09
N PHE A 726 -6.60 -7.84 12.03
CA PHE A 726 -6.33 -7.40 10.66
C PHE A 726 -7.34 -6.36 10.16
N VAL A 727 -6.91 -5.54 9.19
CA VAL A 727 -7.81 -4.70 8.39
C VAL A 727 -8.82 -5.61 7.68
N ALA A 728 -10.08 -5.17 7.60
CA ALA A 728 -11.07 -5.83 6.76
C ALA A 728 -10.63 -5.71 5.28
N ALA A 729 -10.07 -6.79 4.73
CA ALA A 729 -9.54 -6.81 3.38
C ALA A 729 -10.66 -6.99 2.35
N THR A 730 -10.64 -6.17 1.29
CA THR A 730 -11.55 -6.27 0.14
C THR A 730 -10.90 -6.97 -1.06
N ASP A 731 -9.59 -7.19 -1.01
CA ASP A 731 -8.81 -7.88 -2.05
C ASP A 731 -7.64 -8.66 -1.44
N ILE A 732 -6.98 -9.47 -2.27
CA ILE A 732 -5.86 -10.34 -1.86
C ILE A 732 -4.58 -9.57 -1.52
N TYR A 733 -4.45 -8.31 -1.93
CA TYR A 733 -3.26 -7.49 -1.68
C TYR A 733 -3.27 -6.90 -0.28
N HIS A 734 -4.46 -6.67 0.29
CA HIS A 734 -4.67 -6.16 1.64
C HIS A 734 -4.99 -7.24 2.67
N ALA A 735 -5.10 -8.52 2.25
CA ALA A 735 -5.29 -9.65 3.17
C ALA A 735 -4.15 -9.74 4.19
N PHE A 736 -4.50 -9.87 5.47
CA PHE A 736 -3.58 -9.93 6.64
C PHE A 736 -2.81 -8.63 6.95
N MET A 737 -3.23 -7.48 6.41
CA MET A 737 -2.67 -6.20 6.85
C MET A 737 -3.03 -5.91 8.31
N LEU A 738 -2.05 -5.48 9.09
CA LEU A 738 -2.17 -5.18 10.51
C LEU A 738 -2.77 -3.79 10.77
N THR A 739 -3.28 -3.53 11.98
CA THR A 739 -3.90 -2.26 12.37
C THR A 739 -3.31 -1.72 13.67
N SER A 740 -3.59 -0.44 13.99
CA SER A 740 -3.26 0.13 15.31
C SER A 740 -4.02 -0.52 16.47
N THR A 741 -5.04 -1.32 16.19
CA THR A 741 -5.78 -2.09 17.22
C THR A 741 -5.22 -3.48 17.45
N SER A 742 -4.24 -3.90 16.64
CA SER A 742 -3.53 -5.17 16.81
C SER A 742 -2.86 -5.24 18.17
N SER A 743 -2.90 -6.42 18.80
CA SER A 743 -2.21 -6.64 20.07
C SER A 743 -0.70 -6.56 19.85
N CYS A 744 0.01 -5.83 20.70
CA CYS A 744 1.46 -5.76 20.58
C CYS A 744 2.14 -7.14 20.60
N TYR A 745 1.58 -8.10 21.34
CA TYR A 745 2.06 -9.49 21.41
C TYR A 745 1.82 -10.30 20.14
N SER A 746 0.90 -9.85 19.28
CA SER A 746 0.65 -10.50 17.99
C SER A 746 1.48 -9.89 16.86
N VAL A 747 2.10 -8.73 17.09
CA VAL A 747 2.78 -7.95 16.04
C VAL A 747 4.27 -7.84 16.32
N TYR A 748 4.65 -7.56 17.56
CA TYR A 748 6.03 -7.39 18.00
C TYR A 748 6.48 -8.59 18.82
N GLY A 749 7.70 -9.07 18.56
CA GLY A 749 8.23 -10.29 19.17
C GLY A 749 9.03 -11.17 18.22
N GLY A 750 9.18 -10.75 16.96
CA GLY A 750 9.98 -11.48 15.99
C GLY A 750 11.46 -11.54 16.37
N ILE A 751 12.10 -12.67 16.05
CA ILE A 751 13.54 -12.87 16.18
C ILE A 751 14.31 -12.30 14.99
N ASN A 752 15.54 -11.85 15.25
CA ASN A 752 16.46 -11.52 14.17
C ASN A 752 16.98 -12.80 13.52
N ASP A 753 16.50 -13.10 12.33
CA ASP A 753 17.06 -14.17 11.52
C ASP A 753 18.29 -13.68 10.73
N ASN A 754 19.39 -14.41 10.84
CA ASN A 754 20.65 -14.18 10.13
C ASN A 754 20.79 -15.07 8.87
N VAL A 755 19.80 -15.92 8.56
CA VAL A 755 19.89 -16.90 7.46
C VAL A 755 19.95 -16.22 6.10
N LEU A 756 19.24 -15.09 5.88
CA LEU A 756 19.23 -14.36 4.61
C LEU A 756 18.93 -12.84 4.75
N PRO A 757 19.90 -12.01 5.17
CA PRO A 757 19.67 -10.59 5.50
C PRO A 757 19.06 -9.74 4.37
N ALA A 758 19.39 -10.04 3.10
CA ALA A 758 18.83 -9.31 1.97
C ALA A 758 17.32 -9.56 1.81
N PHE A 759 16.85 -10.78 2.09
CA PHE A 759 15.46 -11.19 1.90
C PHE A 759 14.57 -10.89 3.11
N THR A 760 15.16 -10.53 4.25
CA THR A 760 14.42 -10.19 5.48
C THR A 760 14.36 -8.69 5.75
N SER A 761 14.95 -7.87 4.87
CA SER A 761 15.05 -6.42 5.04
C SER A 761 13.76 -5.65 4.74
N THR A 762 12.84 -6.26 3.99
CA THR A 762 11.56 -5.64 3.59
C THR A 762 10.39 -6.60 3.74
N ASP A 763 9.19 -6.05 3.84
CA ASP A 763 7.94 -6.80 3.85
C ASP A 763 7.38 -7.04 2.42
N ILE A 764 6.18 -7.64 2.34
CA ILE A 764 5.50 -7.99 1.09
C ILE A 764 5.06 -6.80 0.22
N VAL A 765 5.09 -5.58 0.75
CA VAL A 765 4.86 -4.33 0.00
C VAL A 765 6.14 -3.52 -0.16
N SER A 766 7.29 -4.16 0.05
CA SER A 766 8.62 -3.55 -0.01
C SER A 766 8.84 -2.43 1.01
N ALA A 767 8.02 -2.36 2.06
CA ALA A 767 8.27 -1.48 3.19
C ALA A 767 9.51 -1.98 3.96
N PRO A 768 10.48 -1.11 4.27
CA PRO A 768 11.62 -1.49 5.09
C PRO A 768 11.14 -2.01 6.44
N ARG A 769 11.68 -3.16 6.85
CA ARG A 769 11.51 -3.63 8.22
C ARG A 769 12.46 -2.86 9.12
N THR A 770 11.92 -2.05 10.03
CA THR A 770 12.70 -1.05 10.77
C THR A 770 12.68 -1.32 12.25
N GLN A 771 13.75 -0.90 12.93
CA GLN A 771 13.75 -0.88 14.39
C GLN A 771 12.65 0.07 14.88
N ASN A 772 11.65 -0.50 15.55
CA ASN A 772 10.51 0.26 15.99
C ASN A 772 10.88 1.15 17.19
N VAL A 773 11.06 2.45 16.95
CA VAL A 773 11.52 3.44 17.95
C VAL A 773 10.38 3.96 18.83
N VAL A 774 9.12 3.62 18.49
CA VAL A 774 7.90 4.25 19.06
C VAL A 774 7.30 3.44 20.22
N VAL A 775 7.73 2.20 20.46
CA VAL A 775 7.15 1.38 21.53
C VAL A 775 7.83 1.70 22.88
N THR A 776 7.28 2.65 23.63
CA THR A 776 7.66 2.89 25.04
C THR A 776 7.18 1.75 25.93
N ALA A 777 7.89 0.61 25.92
CA ALA A 777 7.56 -0.61 26.68
C ALA A 777 6.17 -1.20 26.30
N PRO A 778 5.95 -2.53 26.39
CA PRO A 778 6.67 -3.51 27.22
C PRO A 778 7.93 -4.13 26.57
N SER A 779 8.82 -4.63 27.42
CA SER A 779 10.19 -5.13 27.16
C SER A 779 10.26 -6.56 26.58
N PHE A 780 9.36 -6.92 25.67
CA PHE A 780 9.32 -8.24 25.02
C PHE A 780 10.06 -8.32 23.68
N ILE A 781 10.61 -7.21 23.18
CA ILE A 781 11.57 -7.24 22.07
C ILE A 781 12.91 -7.71 22.65
N PRO A 782 13.49 -8.83 22.18
CA PRO A 782 14.77 -9.31 22.69
C PRO A 782 15.85 -8.24 22.61
N ALA A 783 16.73 -8.15 23.61
CA ALA A 783 17.85 -7.20 23.55
C ALA A 783 18.72 -7.48 22.32
N GLY A 784 18.80 -6.52 21.39
CA GLY A 784 19.50 -6.66 20.11
C GLY A 784 18.64 -7.15 18.94
N ALA A 785 17.36 -7.49 19.15
CA ALA A 785 16.40 -7.75 18.08
C ALA A 785 15.91 -6.42 17.46
N TYR A 786 15.73 -6.39 16.14
CA TYR A 786 15.25 -5.22 15.40
C TYR A 786 13.72 -5.03 15.50
N GLY A 787 13.02 -5.77 16.37
CA GLY A 787 11.57 -5.64 16.55
C GLY A 787 10.77 -6.02 15.31
N TYR A 788 11.20 -7.04 14.56
CA TYR A 788 10.53 -7.50 13.34
C TYR A 788 9.04 -7.78 13.57
N SER A 789 8.21 -7.30 12.65
CA SER A 789 6.79 -7.61 12.66
C SER A 789 6.56 -9.09 12.34
N ILE A 790 5.72 -9.76 13.12
CA ILE A 790 5.33 -11.15 12.90
C ILE A 790 4.38 -11.20 11.69
N GLY A 791 4.68 -12.05 10.70
CA GLY A 791 3.92 -12.19 9.46
C GLY A 791 4.47 -11.39 8.28
N ALA A 792 3.75 -11.40 7.16
CA ALA A 792 4.25 -10.94 5.86
C ALA A 792 4.33 -9.41 5.70
N PHE A 793 3.61 -8.67 6.54
CA PHE A 793 3.54 -7.21 6.52
C PHE A 793 4.35 -6.63 7.67
N GLU A 794 5.02 -5.52 7.41
CA GLU A 794 5.62 -4.70 8.44
C GLU A 794 4.56 -3.81 9.09
N PHE A 795 4.70 -3.59 10.39
CA PHE A 795 3.89 -2.68 11.16
C PHE A 795 4.77 -1.74 11.98
N ASN A 796 4.76 -0.47 11.61
CA ASN A 796 5.46 0.61 12.31
C ASN A 796 4.42 1.55 12.93
N GLY A 797 3.90 1.22 14.11
CA GLY A 797 2.88 2.04 14.76
C GLY A 797 2.59 1.68 16.22
N SER A 798 1.71 2.45 16.85
CA SER A 798 1.18 2.10 18.17
C SER A 798 0.23 0.92 18.05
N CYS A 799 0.44 -0.09 18.88
CA CYS A 799 -0.42 -1.27 19.06
C CYS A 799 -1.12 -1.20 20.42
N LYS A 800 -2.08 -2.09 20.64
CA LYS A 800 -2.87 -2.16 21.87
C LYS A 800 -2.31 -3.12 22.91
#